data_AF-A0A968LTX2-F1
#
_entry.id   AF-A0A968LTX2-F1
#
_cell.length_a   1.000
_cell.length_b   1.000
_cell.length_c   1.000
_cell.angle_alpha   90.00
_cell.angle_beta   90.00
_cell.angle_gamma   90.00
#
_symmetry.space_group_name_H-M   'P 1'
#
loop_
_entity.id
_entity.type
_entity.pdbx_description
1 polymer ?
#
loop_
_entity_poly.entity_id
_entity_poly.type
_entity_poly.pdbx_seq_one_letter_code
_entity_poly.pdbx_strand_id
1 'polypeptide(L)'
;MGVGEADFAVGGLGSDTFFIGNDNLLDPEKGGEVWYVGNGDEDYLTIQGFDPYKDFLFGAGNFEDYTFEVIDGVDDIFGRTVPYKSLEVNYKGDRVALIEKIDGSLTLPDITSLIAFPLSEVGEERPNGLALVASQNQFLPPEPPAGSEYWNEAFYLAVFPEVAELVANGEYESALDYYIQVGQFLTEKDGGEKEGYFTGTKGNDIIQGFGVDNDLHGTEIADVTFDPSTSNVSVTLGSTGVSEIDVLVGTDKTNGFYAGGTWTKYNTEDFTGESTPYYRGGGDKDYSLVKNYQPDKDYVYFAGSAADYQYQSVDGNFKVYTADGDLVTIIEGVSDLVVTDLNSLGGFYMTGYEFGNHGEGEEPKFRGFNEDIYLLDNPGVAKLIENGIFTSPLDYYVKVGQYADTDVNNEKGKPVKGIFSGTDGNDYVIGFGQNGYNLSGVPLSVDLGTGTNRPIVFETLGEGEIDTLIGTKGIANGFLLGSFPTSANNTPQPFYVGGGDDDYAVIKNFESGESLSMAGKPEDYNFEKTETGINVSYKGDLVAKVEGVESLQVSSVISPDVFVVSSYPGVENFNEDVFGSGDELLGGAGNDRFFVQTGGDNTLIGGMGADQFWIASSENPEFVNTIVDFTLGEDVLGIAGLGASFETLTLTQQEDNTLIAFNNNELAILNGIQASSLSTENFAFV
;
A
#
# COMPACT_ATOMS: atom_id res chain seq x y z
N MET A 1 -21.64 20.58 55.30
CA MET A 1 -21.71 19.41 56.21
C MET A 1 -23.16 18.98 56.38
N GLY A 2 -23.95 19.04 55.29
CA GLY A 2 -25.40 18.84 55.28
C GLY A 2 -25.76 17.53 55.98
N VAL A 3 -26.59 17.65 57.01
CA VAL A 3 -27.25 16.52 57.65
C VAL A 3 -28.74 16.82 57.53
N GLY A 4 -29.41 16.15 56.61
CA GLY A 4 -30.84 16.31 56.32
C GLY A 4 -31.20 17.51 55.44
N GLU A 5 -30.31 17.92 54.53
CA GLU A 5 -30.55 18.99 53.55
C GLU A 5 -30.15 18.54 52.14
N ALA A 6 -30.99 18.82 51.14
CA ALA A 6 -30.63 18.66 49.73
C ALA A 6 -30.01 19.97 49.22
N ASP A 7 -28.72 19.94 48.91
CA ASP A 7 -27.97 21.08 48.40
C ASP A 7 -27.97 21.10 46.87
N PHE A 8 -27.77 22.28 46.29
CA PHE A 8 -27.78 22.49 44.84
C PHE A 8 -26.59 23.32 44.38
N ALA A 9 -25.81 22.78 43.44
CA ALA A 9 -24.67 23.43 42.82
C ALA A 9 -24.86 23.50 41.28
N VAL A 10 -24.40 24.60 40.68
CA VAL A 10 -24.46 24.83 39.23
C VAL A 10 -23.09 25.24 38.74
N GLY A 11 -22.55 24.47 37.78
CA GLY A 11 -21.33 24.79 37.04
C GLY A 11 -21.50 26.01 36.14
N GLY A 12 -20.45 26.82 36.03
CA GLY A 12 -20.36 27.97 35.16
C GLY A 12 -19.79 27.62 33.78
N LEU A 13 -19.24 28.62 33.11
CA LEU A 13 -18.42 28.39 31.92
C LEU A 13 -16.96 28.23 32.37
N GLY A 14 -16.32 27.10 32.07
CA GLY A 14 -14.92 26.89 32.40
C GLY A 14 -14.67 25.49 32.98
N SER A 15 -13.74 25.41 33.92
CA SER A 15 -13.50 24.22 34.74
C SER A 15 -14.02 24.52 36.14
N ASP A 16 -14.97 23.72 36.60
CA ASP A 16 -15.57 23.81 37.91
C ASP A 16 -15.17 22.61 38.78
N THR A 17 -15.11 22.83 40.09
CA THR A 17 -14.76 21.79 41.07
C THR A 17 -15.85 21.69 42.11
N PHE A 18 -16.48 20.52 42.19
CA PHE A 18 -17.53 20.19 43.13
C PHE A 18 -16.98 19.30 44.24
N PHE A 19 -17.44 19.50 45.47
CA PHE A 19 -16.98 18.76 46.64
C PHE A 19 -18.16 18.09 47.36
N ILE A 20 -18.06 16.77 47.55
CA ILE A 20 -18.98 15.95 48.34
C ILE A 20 -18.27 15.39 49.59
N GLY A 21 -17.14 15.99 49.95
CA GLY A 21 -16.35 15.67 51.13
C GLY A 21 -15.20 16.66 51.28
N ASN A 22 -14.50 16.60 52.41
CA ASN A 22 -13.23 17.29 52.57
C ASN A 22 -12.07 16.31 52.46
N ASP A 23 -10.98 16.75 51.87
CA ASP A 23 -9.67 16.18 52.13
C ASP A 23 -9.03 17.09 53.18
N ASN A 24 -8.71 16.59 54.37
CA ASN A 24 -8.30 17.42 55.50
C ASN A 24 -6.84 17.88 55.28
N LEU A 25 -6.63 18.79 54.32
CA LEU A 25 -5.34 19.20 53.73
C LEU A 25 -4.28 19.67 54.75
N LEU A 26 -4.69 19.97 55.98
CA LEU A 26 -3.82 20.45 57.05
C LEU A 26 -3.49 19.38 58.10
N ASP A 27 -4.13 18.19 58.05
CA ASP A 27 -3.94 17.09 59.01
C ASP A 27 -4.28 15.72 58.37
N PRO A 28 -3.37 15.15 57.56
CA PRO A 28 -3.59 13.88 56.83
C PRO A 28 -3.89 12.68 57.75
N GLU A 29 -3.48 12.73 59.01
CA GLU A 29 -3.73 11.66 59.99
C GLU A 29 -5.19 11.58 60.46
N LYS A 30 -5.99 12.64 60.26
CA LYS A 30 -7.41 12.66 60.63
C LYS A 30 -8.33 12.03 59.60
N GLY A 31 -7.86 11.83 58.36
CA GLY A 31 -8.68 11.42 57.23
C GLY A 31 -9.66 12.52 56.79
N GLY A 32 -10.03 12.49 55.51
CA GLY A 32 -11.12 13.29 54.98
C GLY A 32 -12.50 12.77 55.40
N GLU A 33 -13.48 13.66 55.52
CA GLU A 33 -14.87 13.33 55.82
C GLU A 33 -15.74 13.45 54.56
N VAL A 34 -16.48 12.38 54.25
CA VAL A 34 -17.53 12.41 53.22
C VAL A 34 -18.74 13.16 53.77
N TRP A 35 -19.29 14.08 52.99
CA TRP A 35 -20.52 14.81 53.32
C TRP A 35 -21.74 14.06 52.81
N TYR A 36 -22.93 14.39 53.32
CA TYR A 36 -24.20 13.80 52.87
C TYR A 36 -24.36 12.29 53.20
N VAL A 37 -23.74 11.81 54.29
CA VAL A 37 -23.78 10.39 54.72
C VAL A 37 -24.62 10.23 56.00
N GLY A 38 -25.42 9.16 56.07
CA GLY A 38 -26.15 8.75 57.28
C GLY A 38 -27.66 8.98 57.29
N ASN A 39 -28.25 9.51 56.21
CA ASN A 39 -29.68 9.78 56.08
C ASN A 39 -30.32 9.18 54.79
N GLY A 40 -29.68 8.25 54.10
CA GLY A 40 -30.22 7.66 52.86
C GLY A 40 -30.39 8.69 51.73
N ASP A 41 -31.47 8.56 50.95
CA ASP A 41 -31.73 9.40 49.77
C ASP A 41 -32.21 10.84 50.08
N GLU A 42 -32.30 11.22 51.35
CA GLU A 42 -32.81 12.53 51.78
C GLU A 42 -31.72 13.62 51.89
N ASP A 43 -30.44 13.26 51.68
CA ASP A 43 -29.28 14.09 51.98
C ASP A 43 -28.25 13.91 50.86
N TYR A 44 -28.24 14.78 49.84
CA TYR A 44 -27.29 14.70 48.72
C TYR A 44 -27.09 16.05 48.02
N LEU A 45 -25.97 16.19 47.31
CA LEU A 45 -25.70 17.34 46.46
C LEU A 45 -26.26 17.11 45.04
N THR A 46 -27.17 17.97 44.59
CA THR A 46 -27.57 18.03 43.18
C THR A 46 -26.61 18.94 42.41
N ILE A 47 -26.07 18.46 41.29
CA ILE A 47 -25.12 19.19 40.44
C ILE A 47 -25.72 19.36 39.04
N GLN A 48 -25.81 20.61 38.57
CA GLN A 48 -26.18 20.92 37.19
C GLN A 48 -25.02 21.57 36.44
N GLY A 49 -24.98 21.39 35.12
CA GLY A 49 -23.96 22.01 34.27
C GLY A 49 -22.56 21.42 34.43
N PHE A 50 -22.47 20.16 34.88
CA PHE A 50 -21.21 19.42 34.96
C PHE A 50 -20.75 19.01 33.56
N ASP A 51 -19.60 19.52 33.13
CA ASP A 51 -18.90 19.13 31.91
C ASP A 51 -17.82 18.08 32.25
N PRO A 52 -18.03 16.78 31.94
CA PRO A 52 -17.10 15.73 32.36
C PRO A 52 -15.69 15.87 31.74
N TYR A 53 -15.52 16.65 30.67
CA TYR A 53 -14.24 16.91 30.04
C TYR A 53 -13.46 18.09 30.65
N LYS A 54 -14.09 18.88 31.53
CA LYS A 54 -13.48 20.08 32.13
C LYS A 54 -13.65 20.16 33.65
N ASP A 55 -14.69 19.58 34.20
CA ASP A 55 -15.07 19.70 35.60
C ASP A 55 -14.61 18.50 36.42
N PHE A 56 -14.59 18.68 37.74
CA PHE A 56 -14.17 17.69 38.71
C PHE A 56 -15.21 17.52 39.82
N LEU A 57 -15.48 16.28 40.22
CA LEU A 57 -16.18 15.98 41.47
C LEU A 57 -15.24 15.28 42.44
N PHE A 58 -15.02 15.89 43.60
CA PHE A 58 -14.14 15.39 44.66
C PHE A 58 -14.90 14.88 45.88
N GLY A 59 -14.55 13.66 46.31
CA GLY A 59 -15.02 13.03 47.54
C GLY A 59 -13.88 12.53 48.42
N ALA A 60 -14.18 12.23 49.68
CA ALA A 60 -13.22 11.71 50.66
C ALA A 60 -13.42 10.21 50.90
N GLY A 61 -12.54 9.56 51.65
CA GLY A 61 -12.72 8.15 52.03
C GLY A 61 -12.32 7.17 50.93
N ASN A 62 -12.52 5.88 51.19
CA ASN A 62 -12.01 4.83 50.31
C ASN A 62 -12.84 4.75 49.03
N PHE A 63 -12.16 4.62 47.89
CA PHE A 63 -12.82 4.45 46.60
C PHE A 63 -13.78 3.25 46.56
N GLU A 64 -13.38 2.11 47.15
CA GLU A 64 -14.19 0.88 47.19
C GLU A 64 -15.56 1.04 47.88
N ASP A 65 -15.72 2.10 48.67
CA ASP A 65 -16.96 2.41 49.37
C ASP A 65 -17.94 3.23 48.48
N TYR A 66 -17.52 3.68 47.29
CA TYR A 66 -18.37 4.40 46.33
C TYR A 66 -19.01 3.48 45.28
N THR A 67 -20.25 3.77 44.90
CA THR A 67 -20.94 3.11 43.78
C THR A 67 -21.64 4.14 42.89
N PHE A 68 -21.73 3.86 41.59
CA PHE A 68 -22.25 4.79 40.58
C PHE A 68 -23.39 4.15 39.80
N GLU A 69 -24.49 4.87 39.62
CA GLU A 69 -25.65 4.40 38.86
C GLU A 69 -26.11 5.46 37.85
N VAL A 70 -26.27 5.05 36.59
CA VAL A 70 -26.81 5.93 35.54
C VAL A 70 -28.33 5.81 35.50
N ILE A 71 -29.00 6.96 35.59
CA ILE A 71 -30.46 7.05 35.62
C ILE A 71 -30.95 7.73 34.36
N ASP A 72 -31.85 7.07 33.64
CA ASP A 72 -32.55 7.66 32.50
C ASP A 72 -33.67 8.59 33.00
N GLY A 73 -33.60 9.85 32.61
CA GLY A 73 -34.56 10.90 32.93
C GLY A 73 -35.26 11.45 31.69
N VAL A 74 -36.36 12.16 31.90
CA VAL A 74 -37.15 12.73 30.80
C VAL A 74 -37.67 14.11 31.18
N ASP A 75 -37.38 15.10 30.34
CA ASP A 75 -37.79 16.49 30.51
C ASP A 75 -38.94 16.84 29.57
N ASP A 76 -39.86 17.71 30.01
CA ASP A 76 -40.85 18.34 29.14
C ASP A 76 -40.40 19.76 28.81
N ILE A 77 -39.86 19.94 27.61
CA ILE A 77 -39.44 21.23 27.08
C ILE A 77 -40.41 21.63 25.97
N PHE A 78 -41.27 22.61 26.25
CA PHE A 78 -42.27 23.13 25.31
C PHE A 78 -43.23 22.06 24.75
N GLY A 79 -43.66 21.09 25.57
CA GLY A 79 -44.55 20.01 25.15
C GLY A 79 -43.85 18.91 24.35
N ARG A 80 -42.52 18.90 24.34
CA ARG A 80 -41.69 17.82 23.80
C ARG A 80 -40.93 17.14 24.92
N THR A 81 -41.11 15.84 24.97
CA THR A 81 -40.41 14.89 25.82
C THR A 81 -38.96 14.74 25.34
N VAL A 82 -37.99 15.24 26.10
CA VAL A 82 -36.55 15.15 25.80
C VAL A 82 -35.90 14.19 26.80
N PRO A 83 -35.39 13.02 26.38
CA PRO A 83 -34.67 12.13 27.26
C PRO A 83 -33.32 12.76 27.66
N TYR A 84 -32.92 12.57 28.91
CA TYR A 84 -31.59 12.89 29.41
C TYR A 84 -31.09 11.77 30.32
N LYS A 85 -29.80 11.79 30.66
CA LYS A 85 -29.22 10.89 31.66
C LYS A 85 -28.70 11.70 32.84
N SER A 86 -28.79 11.10 34.01
CA SER A 86 -28.19 11.61 35.25
C SER A 86 -27.27 10.54 35.84
N LEU A 87 -26.28 10.96 36.61
CA LEU A 87 -25.41 10.06 37.35
C LEU A 87 -25.67 10.20 38.84
N GLU A 88 -26.03 9.10 39.47
CA GLU A 88 -26.14 8.97 40.91
C GLU A 88 -24.82 8.45 41.50
N VAL A 89 -24.30 9.18 42.49
CA VAL A 89 -23.09 8.84 43.23
C VAL A 89 -23.49 8.45 44.64
N ASN A 90 -23.14 7.24 45.04
CA ASN A 90 -23.46 6.64 46.33
C ASN A 90 -22.18 6.35 47.11
N TYR A 91 -22.19 6.51 48.43
CA TYR A 91 -21.11 6.14 49.34
C TYR A 91 -21.68 5.28 50.49
N LYS A 92 -21.18 4.06 50.66
CA LYS A 92 -21.68 3.06 51.64
C LYS A 92 -23.19 2.81 51.58
N GLY A 93 -23.78 2.99 50.41
CA GLY A 93 -25.21 2.82 50.16
C GLY A 93 -26.09 4.05 50.45
N ASP A 94 -25.51 5.18 50.88
CA ASP A 94 -26.18 6.47 50.93
C ASP A 94 -25.91 7.26 49.64
N ARG A 95 -26.92 7.89 49.06
CA ARG A 95 -26.75 8.81 47.93
C ARG A 95 -26.07 10.07 48.41
N VAL A 96 -24.93 10.43 47.83
CA VAL A 96 -24.16 11.63 48.22
C VAL A 96 -24.16 12.71 47.14
N ALA A 97 -24.37 12.35 45.87
CA ALA A 97 -24.61 13.32 44.81
C ALA A 97 -25.49 12.80 43.67
N LEU A 98 -26.15 13.74 42.98
CA LEU A 98 -26.89 13.53 41.75
C LEU A 98 -26.43 14.56 40.71
N ILE A 99 -25.76 14.10 39.66
CA ILE A 99 -25.35 14.94 38.53
C ILE A 99 -26.45 14.90 37.48
N GLU A 100 -27.18 16.00 37.34
CA GLU A 100 -28.30 16.14 36.42
C GLU A 100 -27.83 16.63 35.04
N LYS A 101 -28.45 16.07 33.99
CA LYS A 101 -28.35 16.57 32.60
C LYS A 101 -26.90 16.78 32.13
N ILE A 102 -26.11 15.70 32.21
CA ILE A 102 -24.78 15.65 31.61
C ILE A 102 -24.94 15.99 30.11
N ASP A 103 -24.21 16.98 29.60
CA ASP A 103 -24.53 17.72 28.36
C ASP A 103 -24.73 16.84 27.11
N GLY A 104 -25.65 17.24 26.23
CA GLY A 104 -26.16 16.51 25.06
C GLY A 104 -25.22 16.40 23.85
N SER A 105 -23.91 16.50 24.07
CA SER A 105 -22.87 16.16 23.09
C SER A 105 -22.24 14.78 23.34
N LEU A 106 -22.53 14.13 24.47
CA LEU A 106 -22.10 12.76 24.76
C LEU A 106 -22.91 11.72 23.98
N THR A 107 -22.20 10.78 23.36
CA THR A 107 -22.78 9.52 22.88
C THR A 107 -22.68 8.44 23.96
N LEU A 108 -23.49 7.37 23.86
CA LEU A 108 -23.57 6.29 24.86
C LEU A 108 -22.23 5.65 25.31
N PRO A 109 -21.15 5.60 24.50
CA PRO A 109 -19.81 5.16 24.94
C PRO A 109 -19.09 6.12 25.90
N ASP A 110 -19.48 7.40 25.95
CA ASP A 110 -18.75 8.48 26.66
C ASP A 110 -19.13 8.60 28.15
N ILE A 111 -20.24 7.98 28.56
CA ILE A 111 -20.67 7.93 29.97
C ILE A 111 -19.98 6.76 30.71
N THR A 112 -19.59 5.72 29.97
CA THR A 112 -18.79 4.60 30.50
C THR A 112 -17.30 4.91 30.64
N SER A 113 -16.84 6.07 30.15
CA SER A 113 -15.45 6.54 30.25
C SER A 113 -15.21 7.54 31.40
N LEU A 114 -16.17 7.69 32.32
CA LEU A 114 -15.91 8.35 33.59
C LEU A 114 -14.99 7.45 34.41
N ILE A 115 -13.74 7.88 34.58
CA ILE A 115 -12.77 7.19 35.39
C ILE A 115 -12.84 7.81 36.78
N ALA A 116 -13.01 6.94 37.78
CA ALA A 116 -12.78 7.27 39.16
C ALA A 116 -11.44 6.66 39.55
N PHE A 117 -10.44 7.50 39.82
CA PHE A 117 -9.12 7.05 40.25
C PHE A 117 -8.85 7.43 41.71
N PRO A 118 -8.05 6.62 42.44
CA PRO A 118 -7.59 7.00 43.76
C PRO A 118 -6.61 8.16 43.65
N LEU A 119 -6.81 9.21 44.45
CA LEU A 119 -5.94 10.40 44.49
C LEU A 119 -4.45 10.11 44.79
N SER A 120 -4.09 8.87 45.13
CA SER A 120 -2.71 8.41 45.26
C SER A 120 -1.94 8.39 43.93
N GLU A 121 -2.61 8.38 42.78
CA GLU A 121 -1.99 8.29 41.44
C GLU A 121 -1.62 9.65 40.83
N VAL A 122 -1.99 10.79 41.45
CA VAL A 122 -1.77 12.15 40.90
C VAL A 122 -0.70 12.93 41.69
N GLY A 123 0.27 12.22 42.30
CA GLY A 123 1.44 12.82 42.93
C GLY A 123 1.34 13.02 44.46
N GLU A 124 2.33 12.43 45.14
CA GLU A 124 2.70 12.41 46.58
C GLU A 124 1.59 12.33 47.65
N GLU A 125 1.56 11.18 48.34
CA GLU A 125 0.98 10.90 49.68
C GLU A 125 -0.40 11.51 50.01
N ARG A 126 -1.39 11.41 49.12
CA ARG A 126 -2.79 11.75 49.44
C ARG A 126 -3.59 10.51 49.86
N PRO A 127 -4.04 10.38 51.13
CA PRO A 127 -4.82 9.23 51.55
C PRO A 127 -6.29 9.39 51.13
N ASN A 128 -6.76 8.46 50.31
CA ASN A 128 -8.17 8.06 50.13
C ASN A 128 -9.16 9.20 49.79
N GLY A 129 -9.33 9.43 48.48
CA GLY A 129 -10.40 10.26 47.92
C GLY A 129 -10.80 9.82 46.52
N LEU A 130 -11.97 10.31 46.08
CA LEU A 130 -12.58 10.10 44.78
C LEU A 130 -12.38 11.36 43.93
N ALA A 131 -11.87 11.22 42.70
CA ALA A 131 -11.98 12.23 41.65
C ALA A 131 -12.73 11.62 40.47
N LEU A 132 -13.88 12.21 40.09
CA LEU A 132 -14.66 11.77 38.93
C LEU A 132 -14.51 12.75 37.78
N VAL A 133 -13.96 12.27 36.67
CA VAL A 133 -13.71 13.03 35.41
C VAL A 133 -13.80 12.09 34.20
N ALA A 134 -13.94 12.64 32.98
CA ALA A 134 -13.72 11.86 31.76
C ALA A 134 -12.24 11.55 31.55
N SER A 135 -11.91 10.39 30.95
CA SER A 135 -10.54 10.01 30.58
C SER A 135 -9.84 11.01 29.65
N GLN A 136 -10.61 11.81 28.91
CA GLN A 136 -10.14 12.84 27.98
C GLN A 136 -10.12 14.23 28.63
N ASN A 137 -10.20 14.33 29.96
CA ASN A 137 -10.12 15.60 30.65
C ASN A 137 -8.72 16.21 30.44
N GLN A 138 -8.70 17.43 29.89
CA GLN A 138 -7.51 18.17 29.47
C GLN A 138 -6.47 18.45 30.59
N PHE A 139 -6.79 18.11 31.84
CA PHE A 139 -5.96 18.33 33.02
C PHE A 139 -5.47 17.02 33.68
N LEU A 140 -5.82 15.85 33.14
CA LEU A 140 -5.14 14.60 33.51
C LEU A 140 -3.73 14.59 32.89
N PRO A 141 -2.71 14.01 33.56
CA PRO A 141 -1.51 13.61 32.85
C PRO A 141 -1.95 12.74 31.66
N PRO A 142 -1.42 12.96 30.44
CA PRO A 142 -1.83 12.16 29.30
C PRO A 142 -1.62 10.69 29.65
N GLU A 143 -2.63 9.84 29.45
CA GLU A 143 -2.37 8.40 29.50
C GLU A 143 -1.20 8.12 28.55
N PRO A 144 -0.21 7.32 28.98
CA PRO A 144 0.89 6.97 28.10
C PRO A 144 0.31 6.42 26.80
N PRO A 145 0.77 6.89 25.62
CA PRO A 145 0.22 6.48 24.34
C PRO A 145 0.15 4.96 24.22
N ALA A 146 -0.86 4.44 23.52
CA ALA A 146 -0.95 3.00 23.22
C ALA A 146 0.37 2.50 22.62
N GLY A 147 0.91 1.40 23.16
CA GLY A 147 2.22 0.89 22.80
C GLY A 147 3.35 1.24 23.77
N SER A 148 3.11 2.15 24.73
CA SER A 148 4.09 2.50 25.77
C SER A 148 4.53 1.31 26.62
N GLU A 149 3.73 0.24 26.72
CA GLU A 149 4.12 -0.99 27.41
C GLU A 149 5.28 -1.74 26.73
N TYR A 150 5.54 -1.48 25.44
CA TYR A 150 6.65 -2.06 24.67
C TYR A 150 7.83 -1.10 24.53
N TRP A 151 7.77 0.09 25.15
CA TRP A 151 8.87 1.05 25.13
C TRP A 151 10.14 0.46 25.74
N ASN A 152 11.24 0.51 24.99
CA ASN A 152 12.53 0.04 25.47
C ASN A 152 13.42 1.22 25.95
N GLU A 153 13.23 1.57 27.21
CA GLU A 153 13.99 2.63 27.90
C GLU A 153 15.51 2.42 27.81
N ALA A 154 15.99 1.18 28.03
CA ALA A 154 17.42 0.88 28.01
C ALA A 154 18.01 1.09 26.61
N PHE A 155 17.26 0.73 25.57
CA PHE A 155 17.64 0.93 24.19
C PHE A 155 17.72 2.42 23.85
N TYR A 156 16.67 3.17 24.16
CA TYR A 156 16.61 4.59 23.87
C TYR A 156 17.73 5.37 24.57
N LEU A 157 18.01 5.06 25.83
CA LEU A 157 19.11 5.69 26.58
C LEU A 157 20.50 5.31 26.07
N ALA A 158 20.67 4.10 25.52
CA ALA A 158 21.93 3.67 24.92
C ALA A 158 22.21 4.40 23.60
N VAL A 159 21.15 4.70 22.84
CA VAL A 159 21.24 5.45 21.58
C VAL A 159 21.40 6.96 21.82
N PHE A 160 20.69 7.51 22.80
CA PHE A 160 20.66 8.94 23.09
C PHE A 160 21.27 9.25 24.48
N PRO A 161 22.61 9.20 24.63
CA PRO A 161 23.28 9.40 25.91
C PRO A 161 23.04 10.78 26.53
N GLU A 162 22.74 11.80 25.73
CA GLU A 162 22.33 13.11 26.21
C GLU A 162 20.97 13.07 26.95
N VAL A 163 20.06 12.18 26.54
CA VAL A 163 18.80 11.97 27.26
C VAL A 163 19.05 11.22 28.57
N ALA A 164 20.00 10.28 28.58
CA ALA A 164 20.43 9.63 29.83
C ALA A 164 20.96 10.64 30.86
N GLU A 165 21.66 11.69 30.42
CA GLU A 165 22.08 12.78 31.32
C GLU A 165 20.90 13.59 31.86
N LEU A 166 19.90 13.92 31.02
CA LEU A 166 18.70 14.65 31.44
C LEU A 166 17.89 13.87 32.49
N VAL A 167 17.69 12.58 32.27
CA VAL A 167 17.02 11.68 33.22
C VAL A 167 17.84 11.54 34.51
N ALA A 168 19.16 11.35 34.41
CA ALA A 168 20.04 11.25 35.58
C ALA A 168 20.07 12.54 36.42
N ASN A 169 19.87 13.70 35.80
CA ASN A 169 19.76 14.99 36.48
C ASN A 169 18.36 15.26 37.06
N GLY A 170 17.37 14.39 36.80
CA GLY A 170 15.99 14.53 37.25
C GLY A 170 15.22 15.64 36.51
N GLU A 171 15.64 16.01 35.30
CA GLU A 171 14.90 16.97 34.46
C GLU A 171 13.67 16.33 33.81
N TYR A 172 13.70 15.02 33.60
CA TYR A 172 12.59 14.17 33.15
C TYR A 172 12.50 12.94 34.05
N GLU A 173 11.29 12.38 34.21
CA GLU A 173 11.07 11.21 35.06
C GLU A 173 11.67 9.92 34.46
N SER A 174 11.67 9.84 33.13
CA SER A 174 12.21 8.74 32.33
C SER A 174 12.51 9.22 30.90
N ALA A 175 13.16 8.38 30.10
CA ALA A 175 13.34 8.62 28.68
C ALA A 175 12.00 8.55 27.92
N LEU A 176 11.07 7.69 28.36
CA LEU A 176 9.68 7.70 27.86
C LEU A 176 9.01 9.06 28.09
N ASP A 177 9.16 9.61 29.29
CA ASP A 177 8.63 10.93 29.65
C ASP A 177 9.23 12.04 28.77
N TYR A 178 10.55 12.02 28.57
CA TYR A 178 11.22 12.90 27.61
C TYR A 178 10.69 12.71 26.18
N TYR A 179 10.53 11.48 25.73
CA TYR A 179 10.10 11.16 24.37
C TYR A 179 8.69 11.67 24.10
N ILE A 180 7.76 11.43 25.03
CA ILE A 180 6.37 11.89 24.94
C ILE A 180 6.30 13.42 24.92
N GLN A 181 7.09 14.10 25.74
CA GLN A 181 7.02 15.57 25.84
C GLN A 181 7.76 16.30 24.71
N VAL A 182 8.88 15.74 24.25
CA VAL A 182 9.85 16.43 23.39
C VAL A 182 10.30 15.55 22.23
N GLY A 183 10.86 14.37 22.53
CA GLY A 183 11.60 13.56 21.55
C GLY A 183 10.80 13.26 20.28
N GLN A 184 9.55 12.84 20.42
CA GLN A 184 8.69 12.48 19.29
C GLN A 184 8.31 13.64 18.35
N PHE A 185 8.68 14.87 18.68
CA PHE A 185 8.38 16.07 17.88
C PHE A 185 9.62 16.71 17.26
N LEU A 186 10.82 16.18 17.53
CA LEU A 186 12.07 16.71 17.01
C LEU A 186 12.27 16.28 15.55
N THR A 187 12.70 17.23 14.72
CA THR A 187 13.06 17.00 13.31
C THR A 187 14.56 17.13 13.09
N GLU A 188 15.07 16.77 11.91
CA GLU A 188 16.46 17.05 11.54
C GLU A 188 16.85 18.52 11.75
N LYS A 189 15.91 19.46 11.55
CA LYS A 189 16.14 20.91 11.74
C LYS A 189 16.35 21.29 13.22
N ASP A 190 15.90 20.46 14.14
CA ASP A 190 15.98 20.68 15.58
C ASP A 190 17.23 20.04 16.22
N GLY A 191 18.13 19.49 15.40
CA GLY A 191 19.38 18.86 15.86
C GLY A 191 19.38 17.34 15.85
N GLY A 192 18.41 16.72 15.16
CA GLY A 192 18.35 15.28 14.89
C GLY A 192 17.03 14.66 15.35
N GLU A 193 16.47 13.81 14.49
CA GLU A 193 15.28 13.00 14.80
C GLU A 193 15.58 12.05 15.96
N LYS A 194 14.57 11.81 16.80
CA LYS A 194 14.63 10.85 17.90
C LYS A 194 13.70 9.71 17.58
N GLU A 195 14.28 8.60 17.13
CA GLU A 195 13.55 7.37 16.89
C GLU A 195 13.06 6.75 18.20
N GLY A 196 11.81 6.27 18.23
CA GLY A 196 11.27 5.48 19.32
C GLY A 196 11.63 4.00 19.15
N TYR A 197 12.05 3.34 20.22
CA TYR A 197 12.43 1.92 20.19
C TYR A 197 11.42 1.07 20.97
N PHE A 198 10.76 0.15 20.26
CA PHE A 198 9.71 -0.70 20.81
C PHE A 198 10.07 -2.17 20.64
N THR A 199 10.06 -2.92 21.75
CA THR A 199 10.50 -4.32 21.75
C THR A 199 9.48 -5.21 22.47
N GLY A 200 9.17 -6.37 21.88
CA GLY A 200 8.29 -7.36 22.47
C GLY A 200 8.91 -8.14 23.64
N THR A 201 8.26 -9.25 23.96
CA THR A 201 8.55 -10.11 25.10
C THR A 201 8.81 -11.55 24.64
N LYS A 202 8.92 -12.49 25.59
CA LYS A 202 8.79 -13.92 25.29
C LYS A 202 7.30 -14.25 25.18
N GLY A 203 6.77 -14.30 23.96
CA GLY A 203 5.38 -14.61 23.71
C GLY A 203 4.90 -14.00 22.41
N ASN A 204 3.59 -14.04 22.19
CA ASN A 204 2.96 -13.33 21.08
C ASN A 204 2.60 -11.93 21.57
N ASP A 205 3.14 -10.92 20.90
CA ASP A 205 2.95 -9.52 21.22
C ASP A 205 2.19 -8.76 20.13
N ILE A 206 1.59 -7.63 20.51
CA ILE A 206 1.03 -6.65 19.57
C ILE A 206 1.72 -5.33 19.85
N ILE A 207 2.80 -5.06 19.13
CA ILE A 207 3.65 -3.89 19.33
C ILE A 207 3.19 -2.80 18.39
N GLN A 208 2.85 -1.65 18.97
CA GLN A 208 2.44 -0.46 18.25
C GLN A 208 3.43 0.66 18.58
N GLY A 209 4.06 1.22 17.54
CA GLY A 209 4.89 2.41 17.68
C GLY A 209 4.04 3.68 17.83
N PHE A 210 4.64 4.75 18.35
CA PHE A 210 4.05 6.08 18.36
C PHE A 210 5.14 7.13 18.26
N GLY A 211 4.83 8.27 17.63
CA GLY A 211 5.81 9.32 17.34
C GLY A 211 6.21 9.36 15.86
N VAL A 212 7.28 10.08 15.56
CA VAL A 212 7.71 10.39 14.19
C VAL A 212 8.52 9.29 13.53
N ASP A 213 9.48 8.67 14.19
CA ASP A 213 10.23 7.54 13.61
C ASP A 213 10.31 6.43 14.64
N ASN A 214 10.10 5.18 14.22
CA ASN A 214 9.96 4.06 15.14
C ASN A 214 10.71 2.82 14.65
N ASP A 215 11.41 2.16 15.56
CA ASP A 215 11.99 0.84 15.36
C ASP A 215 11.22 -0.19 16.19
N LEU A 216 10.60 -1.16 15.51
CA LEU A 216 9.73 -2.17 16.09
C LEU A 216 10.38 -3.55 15.99
N HIS A 217 10.59 -4.17 17.15
CA HIS A 217 11.10 -5.53 17.29
C HIS A 217 10.06 -6.41 17.97
N GLY A 218 9.65 -7.51 17.34
CA GLY A 218 8.73 -8.49 17.96
C GLY A 218 9.34 -9.29 19.10
N THR A 219 10.65 -9.49 19.08
CA THR A 219 11.35 -10.36 20.02
C THR A 219 11.85 -9.62 21.26
N GLU A 220 11.91 -10.33 22.39
CA GLU A 220 12.50 -9.80 23.62
C GLU A 220 13.97 -9.40 23.44
N ILE A 221 14.30 -8.17 23.85
CA ILE A 221 15.68 -7.72 24.04
C ILE A 221 15.99 -7.75 25.53
N ALA A 222 16.92 -8.62 25.92
CA ALA A 222 17.28 -8.87 27.32
C ALA A 222 18.29 -7.86 27.88
N ASP A 223 19.18 -7.34 27.02
CA ASP A 223 20.19 -6.37 27.43
C ASP A 223 20.60 -5.47 26.26
N VAL A 224 20.99 -4.23 26.57
CA VAL A 224 21.49 -3.26 25.61
C VAL A 224 22.80 -2.67 26.13
N THR A 225 23.85 -2.75 25.32
CA THR A 225 25.18 -2.23 25.66
C THR A 225 25.63 -1.20 24.64
N PHE A 226 25.96 0.00 25.12
CA PHE A 226 26.58 1.07 24.34
C PHE A 226 28.10 1.05 24.51
N ASP A 227 28.84 1.01 23.39
CA ASP A 227 30.29 1.21 23.36
C ASP A 227 30.60 2.69 23.01
N PRO A 228 31.01 3.52 23.99
CA PRO A 228 31.30 4.94 23.76
C PRO A 228 32.55 5.18 22.91
N SER A 229 33.40 4.16 22.70
CA SER A 229 34.60 4.29 21.88
C SER A 229 34.32 4.19 20.38
N THR A 230 33.24 3.48 20.03
CA THR A 230 32.81 3.29 18.64
C THR A 230 31.43 3.87 18.35
N SER A 231 30.75 4.41 19.36
CA SER A 231 29.34 4.80 19.33
C SER A 231 28.42 3.70 18.81
N ASN A 232 28.75 2.44 19.13
CA ASN A 232 27.94 1.30 18.69
C ASN A 232 26.99 0.87 19.80
N VAL A 233 25.75 0.56 19.43
CA VAL A 233 24.79 -0.10 20.30
C VAL A 233 24.72 -1.57 19.92
N SER A 234 24.75 -2.42 20.94
CA SER A 234 24.68 -3.87 20.80
C SER A 234 23.57 -4.41 21.67
N VAL A 235 22.82 -5.39 21.15
CA VAL A 235 21.71 -5.97 21.89
C VAL A 235 21.92 -7.46 22.12
N THR A 236 21.54 -7.90 23.31
CA THR A 236 21.44 -9.32 23.65
C THR A 236 19.98 -9.71 23.60
N LEU A 237 19.66 -10.69 22.74
CA LEU A 237 18.30 -11.18 22.59
C LEU A 237 17.88 -12.06 23.77
N GLY A 238 16.67 -11.81 24.26
CA GLY A 238 15.97 -12.66 25.22
C GLY A 238 15.16 -13.77 24.54
N SER A 239 14.65 -13.51 23.33
CA SER A 239 13.98 -14.47 22.44
C SER A 239 14.41 -14.24 20.98
N THR A 240 14.16 -15.21 20.12
CA THR A 240 14.36 -15.07 18.65
C THR A 240 13.05 -15.27 17.90
N GLY A 241 11.88 -15.18 18.55
CA GLY A 241 10.60 -15.34 17.87
C GLY A 241 10.16 -16.78 17.60
N VAL A 242 10.92 -17.80 18.03
CA VAL A 242 10.60 -19.19 17.68
C VAL A 242 9.32 -19.64 18.38
N SER A 243 8.34 -20.08 17.59
CA SER A 243 6.95 -20.33 18.01
C SER A 243 6.18 -19.10 18.53
N GLU A 244 6.58 -17.89 18.14
CA GLU A 244 5.94 -16.62 18.50
C GLU A 244 5.31 -15.98 17.25
N ILE A 245 4.10 -15.45 17.36
CA ILE A 245 3.47 -14.63 16.32
C ILE A 245 3.29 -13.22 16.86
N ASP A 246 4.10 -12.30 16.36
CA ASP A 246 4.13 -10.91 16.81
C ASP A 246 3.53 -10.00 15.76
N VAL A 247 2.64 -9.10 16.19
CA VAL A 247 2.04 -8.09 15.31
C VAL A 247 2.77 -6.78 15.51
N LEU A 248 3.41 -6.26 14.46
CA LEU A 248 4.13 -4.99 14.47
C LEU A 248 3.30 -3.96 13.71
N VAL A 249 2.85 -2.91 14.39
CA VAL A 249 1.95 -1.88 13.85
C VAL A 249 2.68 -0.55 13.74
N GLY A 250 3.02 -0.15 12.52
CA GLY A 250 3.65 1.14 12.24
C GLY A 250 2.69 2.33 12.36
N THR A 251 3.24 3.53 12.37
CA THR A 251 2.50 4.80 12.28
C THR A 251 2.36 5.26 10.81
N ASP A 252 1.84 6.47 10.57
CA ASP A 252 1.83 7.11 9.24
C ASP A 252 3.19 7.74 8.85
N LYS A 253 4.18 7.59 9.72
CA LYS A 253 5.53 8.12 9.58
C LYS A 253 6.53 7.02 9.23
N THR A 254 7.83 7.20 9.46
CA THR A 254 8.85 6.20 9.11
C THR A 254 8.90 5.12 10.18
N ASN A 255 8.88 3.86 9.76
CA ASN A 255 8.96 2.72 10.66
C ASN A 255 9.97 1.70 10.14
N GLY A 256 10.90 1.29 11.00
CA GLY A 256 11.75 0.13 10.84
C GLY A 256 11.12 -1.09 11.50
N PHE A 257 10.85 -2.14 10.73
CA PHE A 257 10.35 -3.42 11.25
C PHE A 257 11.47 -4.46 11.23
N TYR A 258 11.75 -5.12 12.35
CA TYR A 258 12.89 -6.02 12.45
C TYR A 258 12.46 -7.49 12.52
N ALA A 259 12.83 -8.25 11.48
CA ALA A 259 12.70 -9.71 11.38
C ALA A 259 14.06 -10.43 11.53
N GLY A 260 15.05 -9.71 12.01
CA GLY A 260 16.38 -10.20 12.36
C GLY A 260 17.17 -9.06 12.98
N GLY A 261 18.32 -9.36 13.57
CA GLY A 261 19.19 -8.34 14.13
C GLY A 261 19.88 -8.78 15.41
N THR A 262 21.07 -8.23 15.62
CA THR A 262 21.73 -8.17 16.95
C THR A 262 22.39 -6.81 17.17
N TRP A 263 22.13 -5.84 16.27
CA TRP A 263 22.83 -4.56 16.17
C TRP A 263 21.93 -3.49 15.56
N THR A 264 22.06 -2.26 16.04
CA THR A 264 21.59 -1.03 15.37
C THR A 264 22.80 -0.08 15.27
N LYS A 265 23.08 0.53 14.11
CA LYS A 265 24.37 1.21 13.84
C LYS A 265 24.24 2.70 13.49
N TYR A 266 25.19 3.51 14.01
CA TYR A 266 25.54 4.89 13.58
C TYR A 266 26.88 5.08 12.79
N ASN A 267 27.70 4.08 12.41
CA ASN A 267 28.93 4.33 11.62
C ASN A 267 29.44 3.22 10.66
N THR A 268 28.90 3.08 9.45
CA THR A 268 28.96 1.94 8.49
C THR A 268 30.33 1.32 8.11
N GLU A 269 31.48 1.87 8.51
CA GLU A 269 32.78 1.50 7.89
C GLU A 269 33.55 0.33 8.55
N ASP A 270 33.36 0.00 9.84
CA ASP A 270 34.21 -0.98 10.58
C ASP A 270 33.47 -2.22 11.13
N PHE A 271 32.82 -3.06 10.31
CA PHE A 271 32.06 -4.21 10.82
C PHE A 271 32.49 -5.61 10.35
N THR A 272 32.39 -6.58 11.28
CA THR A 272 32.80 -7.99 11.10
C THR A 272 31.91 -9.03 11.86
N GLY A 273 30.65 -8.72 12.19
CA GLY A 273 29.76 -9.61 12.97
C GLY A 273 28.59 -10.25 12.17
N GLU A 274 28.12 -11.43 12.60
CA GLU A 274 26.94 -12.12 12.03
C GLU A 274 25.63 -11.60 12.68
N SER A 275 24.61 -11.29 11.88
CA SER A 275 23.27 -10.92 12.36
C SER A 275 22.42 -12.18 12.63
N THR A 276 21.50 -12.12 13.61
CA THR A 276 20.67 -13.28 14.00
C THR A 276 19.28 -13.19 13.35
N PRO A 277 18.83 -14.22 12.61
CA PRO A 277 17.47 -14.25 12.06
C PRO A 277 16.42 -14.49 13.15
N TYR A 278 15.27 -13.83 13.04
CA TYR A 278 14.12 -14.05 13.92
C TYR A 278 13.12 -15.02 13.26
N TYR A 279 12.23 -15.60 14.08
CA TYR A 279 11.13 -16.47 13.66
C TYR A 279 11.55 -17.70 12.85
N ARG A 280 12.77 -18.21 13.08
CA ARG A 280 13.33 -19.35 12.33
C ARG A 280 13.29 -20.64 13.15
N GLY A 281 12.55 -21.64 12.68
CA GLY A 281 12.62 -23.03 13.09
C GLY A 281 11.29 -23.68 13.48
N GLY A 282 10.14 -23.00 13.37
CA GLY A 282 8.83 -23.55 13.77
C GLY A 282 7.80 -23.75 12.64
N GLY A 283 8.16 -23.52 11.38
CA GLY A 283 7.24 -23.60 10.24
C GLY A 283 6.36 -22.35 10.16
N ASP A 284 5.14 -22.50 9.65
CA ASP A 284 4.17 -21.39 9.61
C ASP A 284 3.57 -21.00 10.99
N LYS A 285 4.25 -21.32 12.09
CA LYS A 285 3.77 -21.09 13.47
C LYS A 285 4.44 -19.91 14.14
N ASP A 286 5.47 -19.36 13.52
CA ASP A 286 6.26 -18.26 14.03
C ASP A 286 6.53 -17.28 12.91
N TYR A 287 6.07 -16.04 13.05
CA TYR A 287 6.31 -14.99 12.08
C TYR A 287 5.96 -13.63 12.66
N SER A 288 6.58 -12.57 12.15
CA SER A 288 6.09 -11.21 12.36
C SER A 288 4.98 -10.88 11.35
N LEU A 289 3.88 -10.29 11.82
CA LEU A 289 2.84 -9.68 10.99
C LEU A 289 3.01 -8.17 11.04
N VAL A 290 3.56 -7.60 9.97
CA VAL A 290 3.70 -6.16 9.79
C VAL A 290 2.39 -5.57 9.29
N LYS A 291 1.88 -4.58 10.02
CA LYS A 291 0.66 -3.83 9.71
C LYS A 291 0.94 -2.36 9.57
N ASN A 292 0.10 -1.70 8.78
CA ASN A 292 0.22 -0.27 8.48
C ASN A 292 1.58 0.11 7.89
N TYR A 293 2.17 -0.80 7.11
CA TYR A 293 3.41 -0.52 6.39
C TYR A 293 3.17 0.57 5.34
N GLN A 294 3.94 1.65 5.40
CA GLN A 294 3.99 2.74 4.45
C GLN A 294 5.11 2.48 3.45
N PRO A 295 4.84 2.03 2.22
CA PRO A 295 5.90 1.67 1.28
C PRO A 295 6.90 2.80 1.01
N ASP A 296 6.45 4.05 1.04
CA ASP A 296 7.25 5.25 0.78
C ASP A 296 8.20 5.65 1.89
N LYS A 297 8.10 5.03 3.07
CA LYS A 297 8.86 5.41 4.27
C LYS A 297 9.48 4.20 4.94
N ASP A 298 8.67 3.17 5.12
CA ASP A 298 8.99 2.04 5.98
C ASP A 298 9.96 1.05 5.33
N TYR A 299 10.66 0.33 6.19
CA TYR A 299 11.56 -0.74 5.79
C TYR A 299 11.42 -1.94 6.71
N VAL A 300 11.68 -3.13 6.17
CA VAL A 300 11.78 -4.36 6.97
C VAL A 300 13.20 -4.88 6.89
N TYR A 301 13.86 -5.05 8.04
CA TYR A 301 15.22 -5.57 8.11
C TYR A 301 15.23 -7.08 8.37
N PHE A 302 16.09 -7.78 7.65
CA PHE A 302 16.35 -9.22 7.79
C PHE A 302 17.84 -9.49 8.00
N ALA A 303 18.15 -10.55 8.75
CA ALA A 303 19.51 -11.03 8.94
C ALA A 303 19.94 -11.97 7.79
N GLY A 304 21.24 -12.01 7.49
CA GLY A 304 21.80 -12.88 6.44
C GLY A 304 21.77 -12.26 5.04
N SER A 305 21.91 -13.09 4.01
CA SER A 305 21.81 -12.65 2.62
C SER A 305 20.37 -12.76 2.12
N ALA A 306 19.94 -11.85 1.26
CA ALA A 306 18.68 -11.98 0.52
C ALA A 306 18.51 -13.35 -0.16
N ALA A 307 19.61 -13.95 -0.64
CA ALA A 307 19.60 -15.26 -1.30
C ALA A 307 19.20 -16.42 -0.37
N ASP A 308 19.23 -16.23 0.95
CA ASP A 308 18.79 -17.22 1.94
C ASP A 308 17.27 -17.22 2.16
N TYR A 309 16.54 -16.37 1.44
CA TYR A 309 15.09 -16.17 1.58
C TYR A 309 14.35 -16.37 0.26
N GLN A 310 13.05 -16.60 0.36
CA GLN A 310 12.09 -16.69 -0.73
C GLN A 310 10.94 -15.74 -0.47
N TYR A 311 10.39 -15.17 -1.54
CA TYR A 311 9.37 -14.13 -1.46
C TYR A 311 8.14 -14.53 -2.25
N GLN A 312 6.95 -14.27 -1.70
CA GLN A 312 5.69 -14.58 -2.37
C GLN A 312 4.62 -13.54 -2.08
N SER A 313 3.97 -13.05 -3.13
CA SER A 313 2.80 -12.18 -3.03
C SER A 313 1.53 -13.04 -3.01
N VAL A 314 0.72 -12.93 -1.96
CA VAL A 314 -0.52 -13.70 -1.80
C VAL A 314 -1.62 -12.80 -1.24
N ASP A 315 -2.74 -12.68 -1.96
CA ASP A 315 -3.91 -11.90 -1.56
C ASP A 315 -3.58 -10.44 -1.16
N GLY A 316 -2.66 -9.80 -1.91
CA GLY A 316 -2.22 -8.42 -1.63
C GLY A 316 -1.26 -8.26 -0.46
N ASN A 317 -0.72 -9.36 0.08
CA ASN A 317 0.30 -9.35 1.14
C ASN A 317 1.62 -9.93 0.64
N PHE A 318 2.73 -9.45 1.19
CA PHE A 318 4.08 -9.88 0.82
C PHE A 318 4.60 -10.81 1.91
N LYS A 319 4.84 -12.06 1.56
CA LYS A 319 5.31 -13.09 2.48
C LYS A 319 6.77 -13.40 2.24
N VAL A 320 7.52 -13.48 3.33
CA VAL A 320 8.94 -13.81 3.33
C VAL A 320 9.12 -15.15 4.03
N TYR A 321 9.78 -16.07 3.33
CA TYR A 321 10.13 -17.39 3.82
C TYR A 321 11.65 -17.54 3.83
N THR A 322 12.17 -18.40 4.69
CA THR A 322 13.53 -18.91 4.55
C THR A 322 13.65 -19.82 3.33
N ALA A 323 14.88 -20.08 2.87
CA ALA A 323 15.15 -21.01 1.77
C ALA A 323 14.60 -22.43 1.99
N ASP A 324 14.42 -22.86 3.25
CA ASP A 324 13.83 -24.14 3.62
C ASP A 324 12.28 -24.12 3.72
N GLY A 325 11.65 -22.98 3.42
CA GLY A 325 10.19 -22.83 3.34
C GLY A 325 9.51 -22.44 4.66
N ASP A 326 10.29 -21.99 5.65
CA ASP A 326 9.79 -21.50 6.93
C ASP A 326 9.28 -20.06 6.78
N LEU A 327 8.02 -19.77 7.11
CA LEU A 327 7.46 -18.41 7.01
C LEU A 327 8.01 -17.55 8.15
N VAL A 328 8.62 -16.40 7.87
CA VAL A 328 9.23 -15.54 8.90
C VAL A 328 8.56 -14.17 9.04
N THR A 329 7.96 -13.66 7.95
CA THR A 329 7.30 -12.34 7.97
C THR A 329 6.15 -12.30 6.97
N ILE A 330 5.05 -11.67 7.36
CA ILE A 330 3.96 -11.24 6.47
C ILE A 330 3.88 -9.72 6.55
N ILE A 331 3.91 -9.05 5.41
CA ILE A 331 3.72 -7.61 5.28
C ILE A 331 2.35 -7.37 4.67
N GLU A 332 1.43 -6.82 5.47
CA GLU A 332 0.03 -6.64 5.10
C GLU A 332 -0.13 -5.47 4.11
N GLY A 333 -0.90 -5.69 3.03
CA GLY A 333 -1.26 -4.63 2.09
C GLY A 333 -0.18 -4.23 1.07
N VAL A 334 0.91 -5.00 0.97
CA VAL A 334 1.98 -4.79 -0.01
C VAL A 334 2.14 -6.06 -0.85
N SER A 335 2.34 -5.91 -2.16
CA SER A 335 2.51 -7.04 -3.08
C SER A 335 3.92 -7.17 -3.66
N ASP A 336 4.81 -6.20 -3.46
CA ASP A 336 6.18 -6.28 -3.96
C ASP A 336 7.11 -5.34 -3.17
N LEU A 337 8.39 -5.68 -3.02
CA LEU A 337 9.41 -4.95 -2.25
C LEU A 337 10.80 -5.05 -2.89
N VAL A 338 11.55 -3.95 -2.84
CA VAL A 338 12.97 -3.90 -3.25
C VAL A 338 13.80 -4.57 -2.16
N VAL A 339 14.72 -5.43 -2.57
CA VAL A 339 15.68 -6.07 -1.66
C VAL A 339 17.05 -5.42 -1.82
N THR A 340 17.57 -4.82 -0.75
CA THR A 340 18.88 -4.18 -0.72
C THR A 340 19.81 -4.92 0.23
N ASP A 341 20.75 -5.70 -0.33
CA ASP A 341 21.75 -6.44 0.46
C ASP A 341 22.74 -5.50 1.16
N LEU A 342 22.89 -5.65 2.47
CA LEU A 342 23.86 -4.93 3.31
C LEU A 342 25.07 -5.83 3.54
N ASN A 343 25.80 -6.13 2.47
CA ASN A 343 26.91 -7.10 2.45
C ASN A 343 27.98 -6.90 3.57
N SER A 344 28.13 -5.68 4.11
CA SER A 344 29.03 -5.38 5.23
C SER A 344 28.41 -5.53 6.63
N LEU A 345 27.07 -5.57 6.73
CA LEU A 345 26.30 -5.62 7.97
C LEU A 345 25.70 -7.01 8.25
N GLY A 346 25.80 -7.95 7.31
CA GLY A 346 25.26 -9.31 7.46
C GLY A 346 23.73 -9.34 7.50
N GLY A 347 23.07 -8.48 6.72
CA GLY A 347 21.61 -8.40 6.61
C GLY A 347 21.17 -7.77 5.28
N PHE A 348 19.89 -7.54 5.11
CA PHE A 348 19.31 -6.79 3.99
C PHE A 348 18.06 -6.03 4.43
N TYR A 349 17.76 -4.94 3.72
CA TYR A 349 16.48 -4.24 3.85
C TYR A 349 15.52 -4.65 2.75
N MET A 350 14.25 -4.68 3.11
CA MET A 350 13.13 -4.73 2.18
C MET A 350 12.35 -3.42 2.27
N THR A 351 12.22 -2.73 1.14
CA THR A 351 11.65 -1.39 1.08
C THR A 351 10.66 -1.23 -0.06
N GLY A 352 9.79 -0.23 0.07
CA GLY A 352 9.04 0.23 -1.07
C GLY A 352 9.89 1.00 -2.09
N TYR A 353 11.10 1.45 -1.77
CA TYR A 353 11.99 2.26 -2.64
C TYR A 353 13.44 1.73 -2.62
N GLU A 354 14.34 2.21 -3.48
CA GLU A 354 15.76 1.79 -3.42
C GLU A 354 16.55 2.53 -2.32
N PHE A 355 17.31 1.78 -1.51
CA PHE A 355 18.30 2.36 -0.62
C PHE A 355 19.62 2.56 -1.38
N GLY A 356 19.95 3.80 -1.73
CA GLY A 356 21.34 4.20 -2.03
C GLY A 356 21.63 4.81 -3.40
N ASN A 357 21.42 6.12 -3.51
CA ASN A 357 22.38 7.09 -4.10
C ASN A 357 21.94 8.55 -3.87
N HIS A 358 21.15 8.78 -2.82
CA HIS A 358 20.64 10.10 -2.49
C HIS A 358 21.60 10.78 -1.52
N GLY A 359 22.07 11.98 -1.86
CA GLY A 359 22.76 12.81 -0.89
C GLY A 359 21.83 13.11 0.29
N GLU A 360 22.40 13.35 1.47
CA GLU A 360 21.65 13.80 2.66
C GLU A 360 20.65 14.93 2.27
N GLY A 361 19.35 14.68 2.47
CA GLY A 361 18.28 15.66 2.22
C GLY A 361 17.47 15.51 0.92
N GLU A 362 17.66 14.45 0.13
CA GLU A 362 16.71 14.11 -0.96
C GLU A 362 15.66 13.11 -0.47
N GLU A 363 14.37 13.39 -0.74
CA GLU A 363 13.29 12.46 -0.40
C GLU A 363 13.44 11.14 -1.18
N PRO A 364 13.15 9.97 -0.56
CA PRO A 364 13.16 8.69 -1.27
C PRO A 364 12.21 8.78 -2.47
N LYS A 365 12.74 8.67 -3.69
CA LYS A 365 11.91 8.67 -4.90
C LYS A 365 11.13 7.35 -4.94
N PHE A 366 9.85 7.42 -4.58
CA PHE A 366 9.01 6.24 -4.52
C PHE A 366 8.71 5.66 -5.91
N ARG A 367 9.34 4.52 -6.25
CA ARG A 367 9.09 3.63 -7.43
C ARG A 367 8.76 4.30 -8.76
N GLY A 368 9.19 5.53 -8.98
CA GLY A 368 8.77 6.32 -10.13
C GLY A 368 7.27 6.64 -10.21
N PHE A 369 6.44 6.41 -9.17
CA PHE A 369 5.00 6.70 -9.26
C PHE A 369 4.81 8.19 -9.58
N ASN A 370 4.26 8.46 -10.76
CA ASN A 370 4.19 9.81 -11.28
C ASN A 370 2.87 10.47 -10.85
N GLU A 371 2.91 11.12 -9.70
CA GLU A 371 1.73 11.78 -9.11
C GLU A 371 1.09 12.82 -10.05
N ASP A 372 1.91 13.57 -10.80
CA ASP A 372 1.44 14.61 -11.71
C ASP A 372 0.63 14.03 -12.87
N ILE A 373 1.17 12.99 -13.51
CA ILE A 373 0.45 12.31 -14.61
C ILE A 373 -0.73 11.51 -14.07
N TYR A 374 -0.59 10.92 -12.88
CA TYR A 374 -1.70 10.24 -12.23
C TYR A 374 -2.87 11.20 -11.95
N LEU A 375 -2.59 12.42 -11.48
CA LEU A 375 -3.60 13.48 -11.31
C LEU A 375 -4.16 13.97 -12.65
N LEU A 376 -3.36 13.99 -13.71
CA LEU A 376 -3.83 14.33 -15.06
C LEU A 376 -4.90 13.33 -15.55
N ASP A 377 -4.70 12.03 -15.32
CA ASP A 377 -5.68 10.99 -15.66
C ASP A 377 -6.82 10.88 -14.63
N ASN A 378 -6.60 11.31 -13.37
CA ASN A 378 -7.57 11.19 -12.27
C ASN A 378 -7.82 12.54 -11.57
N PRO A 379 -8.34 13.58 -12.25
CA PRO A 379 -8.44 14.93 -11.70
C PRO A 379 -9.33 15.07 -10.46
N GLY A 380 -10.23 14.11 -10.19
CA GLY A 380 -11.05 14.08 -8.97
C GLY A 380 -10.25 13.82 -7.69
N VAL A 381 -9.08 13.18 -7.79
CA VAL A 381 -8.22 12.87 -6.65
C VAL A 381 -7.70 14.15 -5.99
N ALA A 382 -7.42 15.19 -6.79
CA ALA A 382 -7.01 16.51 -6.27
C ALA A 382 -7.99 17.08 -5.24
N LYS A 383 -9.31 16.88 -5.44
CA LYS A 383 -10.33 17.34 -4.49
C LYS A 383 -10.34 16.51 -3.20
N LEU A 384 -10.02 15.21 -3.28
CA LEU A 384 -9.97 14.36 -2.10
C LEU A 384 -8.79 14.75 -1.20
N ILE A 385 -7.67 15.13 -1.82
CA ILE A 385 -6.49 15.65 -1.12
C ILE A 385 -6.77 17.05 -0.55
N GLU A 386 -7.37 17.95 -1.32
CA GLU A 386 -7.75 19.29 -0.85
C GLU A 386 -8.70 19.24 0.37
N ASN A 387 -9.57 18.23 0.43
CA ASN A 387 -10.47 18.00 1.56
C ASN A 387 -9.80 17.24 2.74
N GLY A 388 -8.51 16.91 2.64
CA GLY A 388 -7.75 16.19 3.67
C GLY A 388 -8.15 14.73 3.86
N ILE A 389 -8.80 14.11 2.88
CA ILE A 389 -9.19 12.69 2.94
C ILE A 389 -7.99 11.78 2.68
N PHE A 390 -7.10 12.20 1.78
CA PHE A 390 -5.83 11.54 1.48
C PHE A 390 -4.70 12.56 1.53
N THR A 391 -3.48 12.12 1.85
CA THR A 391 -2.33 13.02 2.00
C THR A 391 -1.65 13.34 0.67
N SER A 392 -1.70 12.42 -0.30
CA SER A 392 -1.15 12.60 -1.64
C SER A 392 -1.89 11.77 -2.70
N PRO A 393 -1.62 11.98 -4.00
CA PRO A 393 -2.09 11.10 -5.08
C PRO A 393 -1.63 9.66 -4.91
N LEU A 394 -0.39 9.44 -4.47
CA LEU A 394 0.12 8.11 -4.14
C LEU A 394 -0.67 7.47 -2.99
N ASP A 395 -0.94 8.22 -1.92
CA ASP A 395 -1.75 7.74 -0.78
C ASP A 395 -3.14 7.26 -1.23
N TYR A 396 -3.78 8.03 -2.10
CA TYR A 396 -5.04 7.62 -2.74
C TYR A 396 -4.86 6.35 -3.58
N TYR A 397 -3.81 6.28 -4.42
CA TYR A 397 -3.57 5.13 -5.28
C TYR A 397 -3.39 3.85 -4.48
N VAL A 398 -2.55 3.88 -3.44
CA VAL A 398 -2.27 2.74 -2.57
C VAL A 398 -3.52 2.29 -1.82
N LYS A 399 -4.31 3.21 -1.26
CA LYS A 399 -5.48 2.85 -0.44
C LYS A 399 -6.72 2.49 -1.26
N VAL A 400 -6.89 3.08 -2.44
CA VAL A 400 -8.13 2.98 -3.21
C VAL A 400 -7.86 2.76 -4.70
N GLY A 401 -7.05 3.62 -5.32
CA GLY A 401 -6.93 3.70 -6.79
C GLY A 401 -6.49 2.38 -7.43
N GLN A 402 -5.53 1.67 -6.83
CA GLN A 402 -5.00 0.42 -7.36
C GLN A 402 -6.00 -0.74 -7.39
N TYR A 403 -7.12 -0.60 -6.67
CA TYR A 403 -8.22 -1.57 -6.58
C TYR A 403 -9.50 -1.11 -7.31
N ALA A 404 -9.52 0.12 -7.83
CA ALA A 404 -10.72 0.72 -8.41
C ALA A 404 -10.88 0.41 -9.91
N ASP A 405 -11.98 -0.26 -10.27
CA ASP A 405 -12.33 -0.60 -11.66
C ASP A 405 -12.66 0.63 -12.54
N THR A 406 -13.02 1.75 -11.92
CA THR A 406 -13.34 3.01 -12.61
C THR A 406 -12.79 4.21 -11.87
N ASP A 407 -12.38 5.24 -12.61
CA ASP A 407 -11.86 6.47 -12.04
C ASP A 407 -12.84 7.19 -11.09
N VAL A 408 -12.29 8.06 -10.23
CA VAL A 408 -13.06 8.88 -9.27
C VAL A 408 -14.05 9.84 -9.93
N ASN A 409 -13.94 10.05 -11.24
CA ASN A 409 -14.82 10.92 -12.00
C ASN A 409 -16.01 10.17 -12.63
N ASN A 410 -16.09 8.84 -12.45
CA ASN A 410 -17.09 7.97 -13.07
C ASN A 410 -17.09 8.05 -14.61
N GLU A 411 -15.92 8.19 -15.25
CA GLU A 411 -15.80 7.90 -16.68
C GLU A 411 -15.99 6.40 -16.89
N LYS A 412 -17.22 6.00 -17.24
CA LYS A 412 -17.61 4.59 -17.39
C LYS A 412 -16.61 3.81 -18.25
N GLY A 413 -15.89 2.89 -17.60
CA GLY A 413 -15.13 1.82 -18.25
C GLY A 413 -13.63 2.07 -18.45
N LYS A 414 -13.04 3.15 -17.93
CA LYS A 414 -11.58 3.32 -17.94
C LYS A 414 -11.01 2.90 -16.57
N PRO A 415 -10.21 1.81 -16.50
CA PRO A 415 -9.59 1.38 -15.24
C PRO A 415 -8.58 2.41 -14.74
N VAL A 416 -8.45 2.53 -13.42
CA VAL A 416 -7.45 3.39 -12.77
C VAL A 416 -6.09 2.70 -12.86
N LYS A 417 -5.27 3.16 -13.81
CA LYS A 417 -3.91 2.61 -14.02
C LYS A 417 -2.86 3.46 -13.31
N GLY A 418 -1.90 2.79 -12.69
CA GLY A 418 -0.69 3.45 -12.20
C GLY A 418 0.19 3.91 -13.38
N ILE A 419 0.97 4.96 -13.16
CA ILE A 419 1.98 5.43 -14.12
C ILE A 419 3.27 5.61 -13.35
N PHE A 420 4.31 4.95 -13.81
CA PHE A 420 5.61 4.91 -13.18
C PHE A 420 6.66 5.41 -14.19
N SER A 421 7.52 6.33 -13.79
CA SER A 421 8.57 6.95 -14.60
C SER A 421 9.84 7.12 -13.77
N GLY A 422 11.01 6.84 -14.32
CA GLY A 422 12.29 7.16 -13.69
C GLY A 422 12.69 8.63 -13.85
N THR A 423 13.99 8.88 -13.92
CA THR A 423 14.66 10.16 -13.71
C THR A 423 15.79 10.35 -14.73
N ASP A 424 16.45 11.52 -14.72
CA ASP A 424 17.66 11.72 -15.53
C ASP A 424 18.82 10.95 -14.87
N GLY A 425 18.97 9.67 -15.22
CA GLY A 425 19.90 8.73 -14.61
C GLY A 425 19.50 7.27 -14.82
N ASN A 426 20.30 6.34 -14.30
CA ASN A 426 19.95 4.92 -14.28
C ASN A 426 18.95 4.64 -13.16
N ASP A 427 17.77 4.15 -13.49
CA ASP A 427 16.69 3.94 -12.54
C ASP A 427 16.29 2.48 -12.38
N TYR A 428 15.67 2.17 -11.24
CA TYR A 428 14.89 0.96 -11.02
C TYR A 428 13.42 1.34 -10.84
N VAL A 429 12.62 1.12 -11.89
CA VAL A 429 11.20 1.47 -11.91
C VAL A 429 10.38 0.19 -11.77
N ILE A 430 9.61 0.12 -10.68
CA ILE A 430 8.83 -1.07 -10.34
C ILE A 430 7.36 -0.67 -10.26
N GLY A 431 6.55 -1.21 -11.15
CA GLY A 431 5.14 -0.96 -11.11
C GLY A 431 4.44 -1.82 -10.04
N PHE A 432 3.36 -1.30 -9.48
CA PHE A 432 2.49 -2.04 -8.56
C PHE A 432 1.03 -1.64 -8.76
N GLY A 433 0.12 -2.49 -8.32
CA GLY A 433 -1.33 -2.29 -8.38
C GLY A 433 -2.08 -3.36 -9.17
N GLN A 434 -3.38 -3.53 -8.89
CA GLN A 434 -4.16 -4.66 -9.40
C GLN A 434 -4.79 -4.43 -10.77
N ASN A 435 -4.97 -3.17 -11.17
CA ASN A 435 -5.66 -2.79 -12.41
C ASN A 435 -4.72 -2.48 -13.58
N GLY A 436 -3.48 -2.97 -13.48
CA GLY A 436 -2.40 -2.72 -14.44
C GLY A 436 -1.89 -1.28 -14.42
N TYR A 437 -0.76 -1.07 -15.08
CA TYR A 437 -0.05 0.22 -15.04
C TYR A 437 0.95 0.32 -16.20
N ASN A 438 1.53 1.50 -16.36
CA ASN A 438 2.58 1.76 -17.35
C ASN A 438 3.90 2.14 -16.67
N LEU A 439 5.02 1.64 -17.17
CA LEU A 439 6.37 1.98 -16.72
C LEU A 439 7.16 2.64 -17.84
N SER A 440 7.94 3.65 -17.46
CA SER A 440 8.93 4.34 -18.27
C SER A 440 10.22 4.43 -17.47
N GLY A 441 11.38 4.19 -18.08
CA GLY A 441 12.66 4.48 -17.42
C GLY A 441 12.95 5.97 -17.43
N VAL A 442 12.64 6.64 -18.54
CA VAL A 442 12.86 8.09 -18.66
C VAL A 442 11.86 8.94 -17.85
N PRO A 443 12.26 10.16 -17.43
CA PRO A 443 11.46 11.10 -16.68
C PRO A 443 10.32 11.70 -17.51
N LEU A 444 9.14 11.75 -16.89
CA LEU A 444 7.92 12.30 -17.47
C LEU A 444 7.36 13.42 -16.58
N SER A 445 6.91 14.53 -17.18
CA SER A 445 6.26 15.62 -16.45
C SER A 445 5.05 16.18 -17.19
N VAL A 446 4.34 17.13 -16.57
CA VAL A 446 3.09 17.70 -17.09
C VAL A 446 3.22 19.22 -17.30
N ASP A 447 3.02 19.71 -18.53
CA ASP A 447 3.00 21.16 -18.86
C ASP A 447 1.56 21.69 -19.02
N LEU A 448 0.96 22.13 -17.91
CA LEU A 448 -0.39 22.69 -17.88
C LEU A 448 -0.52 24.06 -18.58
N GLY A 449 0.59 24.69 -19.03
CA GLY A 449 0.63 26.06 -19.55
C GLY A 449 -0.02 26.27 -20.92
N THR A 450 -0.32 25.20 -21.67
CA THR A 450 -0.73 25.33 -23.08
C THR A 450 -2.20 25.01 -23.38
N GLY A 451 -3.00 24.57 -22.41
CA GLY A 451 -4.45 24.34 -22.61
C GLY A 451 -4.79 23.29 -23.69
N THR A 452 -3.89 22.34 -23.93
CA THR A 452 -3.98 21.36 -25.03
C THR A 452 -4.17 19.93 -24.52
N ASN A 453 -4.62 19.04 -25.42
CA ASN A 453 -4.97 17.66 -25.11
C ASN A 453 -3.71 16.85 -24.75
N ARG A 454 -3.67 16.26 -23.54
CA ARG A 454 -2.57 15.46 -22.96
C ARG A 454 -1.19 16.14 -22.94
N PRO A 455 -0.91 17.03 -21.95
CA PRO A 455 0.33 17.79 -21.86
C PRO A 455 1.50 17.04 -21.20
N ILE A 456 1.75 15.79 -21.60
CA ILE A 456 2.89 15.01 -21.08
C ILE A 456 4.18 15.43 -21.82
N VAL A 457 5.22 15.72 -21.06
CA VAL A 457 6.57 16.06 -21.51
C VAL A 457 7.49 14.88 -21.17
N PHE A 458 8.33 14.49 -22.14
CA PHE A 458 9.43 13.54 -21.94
C PHE A 458 10.69 14.39 -21.73
N GLU A 459 11.23 14.43 -20.51
CA GLU A 459 12.30 15.38 -20.19
C GLU A 459 13.65 14.98 -20.79
N THR A 460 13.91 13.67 -20.83
CA THR A 460 15.01 13.04 -21.56
C THR A 460 14.47 11.89 -22.40
N LEU A 461 15.34 11.29 -23.23
CA LEU A 461 15.06 10.07 -23.99
C LEU A 461 15.93 8.90 -23.54
N GLY A 462 16.65 9.04 -22.43
CA GLY A 462 17.52 8.01 -21.86
C GLY A 462 18.81 7.69 -22.62
N GLU A 463 19.34 8.65 -23.38
CA GLU A 463 20.67 8.48 -24.01
C GLU A 463 21.75 8.38 -22.91
N GLY A 464 22.45 7.24 -22.86
CA GLY A 464 23.47 6.97 -21.85
C GLY A 464 22.96 6.35 -20.54
N GLU A 465 21.67 6.00 -20.46
CA GLU A 465 21.03 5.43 -19.27
C GLU A 465 20.84 3.91 -19.40
N ILE A 466 21.03 3.18 -18.30
CA ILE A 466 20.63 1.77 -18.16
C ILE A 466 19.57 1.68 -17.07
N ASP A 467 18.31 1.59 -17.48
CA ASP A 467 17.18 1.50 -16.58
C ASP A 467 16.72 0.06 -16.40
N THR A 468 16.19 -0.28 -15.23
CA THR A 468 15.54 -1.56 -14.98
C THR A 468 14.05 -1.34 -14.72
N LEU A 469 13.19 -1.86 -15.60
CA LEU A 469 11.74 -1.79 -15.51
C LEU A 469 11.19 -3.16 -15.10
N ILE A 470 10.47 -3.22 -13.97
CA ILE A 470 9.99 -4.48 -13.39
C ILE A 470 8.46 -4.46 -13.29
N GLY A 471 7.81 -5.37 -14.05
CA GLY A 471 6.38 -5.62 -13.93
C GLY A 471 6.00 -6.52 -12.75
N THR A 472 4.73 -6.52 -12.37
CA THR A 472 4.15 -7.44 -11.38
C THR A 472 3.54 -8.63 -12.13
N LYS A 473 3.94 -9.83 -11.74
CA LYS A 473 3.44 -11.07 -12.35
C LYS A 473 1.93 -11.24 -12.17
N GLY A 474 1.27 -11.78 -13.20
CA GLY A 474 -0.16 -12.08 -13.21
C GLY A 474 -1.06 -10.86 -13.40
N ILE A 475 -0.50 -9.69 -13.69
CA ILE A 475 -1.22 -8.43 -13.88
C ILE A 475 -0.76 -7.81 -15.21
N ALA A 476 -1.66 -7.14 -15.92
CA ALA A 476 -1.31 -6.49 -17.18
C ALA A 476 -0.33 -5.32 -16.99
N ASN A 477 0.90 -5.49 -17.45
CA ASN A 477 1.96 -4.48 -17.43
C ASN A 477 2.14 -3.83 -18.83
N GLY A 478 2.33 -2.51 -18.85
CA GLY A 478 2.73 -1.76 -20.05
C GLY A 478 4.11 -1.12 -19.85
N PHE A 479 4.98 -1.22 -20.85
CA PHE A 479 6.34 -0.68 -20.81
C PHE A 479 6.53 0.31 -21.97
N LEU A 480 7.15 1.45 -21.71
CA LEU A 480 7.42 2.47 -22.71
C LEU A 480 8.88 2.41 -23.12
N LEU A 481 9.14 2.15 -24.40
CA LEU A 481 10.46 2.26 -25.05
C LEU A 481 10.48 3.36 -26.11
N GLY A 482 9.48 4.23 -26.09
CA GLY A 482 9.41 5.38 -26.95
C GLY A 482 8.34 6.35 -26.49
N SER A 483 8.55 7.61 -26.83
CA SER A 483 7.56 8.65 -26.60
C SER A 483 6.40 8.51 -27.59
N PHE A 484 5.25 9.08 -27.22
CA PHE A 484 4.05 9.09 -28.05
C PHE A 484 3.61 10.53 -28.33
N PRO A 485 2.71 10.76 -29.31
CA PRO A 485 2.26 12.11 -29.62
C PRO A 485 1.53 12.73 -28.43
N THR A 486 2.04 13.86 -27.95
CA THR A 486 1.43 14.72 -26.95
C THR A 486 1.37 16.13 -27.49
N SER A 487 0.69 17.04 -26.80
CA SER A 487 0.71 18.44 -27.21
C SER A 487 2.08 19.11 -27.05
N ALA A 488 2.90 18.61 -26.13
CA ALA A 488 4.28 19.04 -25.94
C ALA A 488 5.28 18.28 -26.83
N ASN A 489 4.92 17.08 -27.30
CA ASN A 489 5.72 16.23 -28.15
C ASN A 489 4.95 15.80 -29.41
N ASN A 490 5.12 16.55 -30.50
CA ASN A 490 4.42 16.26 -31.76
C ASN A 490 5.07 15.16 -32.60
N THR A 491 6.24 14.66 -32.21
CA THR A 491 7.00 13.69 -33.00
C THR A 491 7.53 12.60 -32.07
N PRO A 492 6.91 11.41 -32.07
CA PRO A 492 7.40 10.25 -31.34
C PRO A 492 8.87 9.95 -31.61
N GLN A 493 9.61 9.65 -30.55
CA GLN A 493 11.03 9.30 -30.59
C GLN A 493 11.29 8.05 -29.74
N PRO A 494 12.12 7.11 -30.21
CA PRO A 494 12.55 5.95 -29.42
C PRO A 494 13.38 6.40 -28.22
N PHE A 495 13.33 5.61 -27.15
CA PHE A 495 14.20 5.78 -25.97
C PHE A 495 15.50 4.99 -26.12
N TYR A 496 16.52 5.40 -25.36
CA TYR A 496 17.85 4.77 -25.28
C TYR A 496 18.55 4.67 -26.63
N VAL A 497 18.47 5.73 -27.45
CA VAL A 497 19.14 5.79 -28.76
C VAL A 497 20.24 6.83 -28.73
N GLY A 498 21.46 6.42 -29.09
CA GLY A 498 22.64 7.28 -29.21
C GLY A 498 23.92 6.68 -28.62
N GLY A 499 23.83 5.76 -27.65
CA GLY A 499 24.97 5.20 -26.92
C GLY A 499 25.42 3.79 -27.34
N GLY A 500 24.73 3.11 -28.25
CA GLY A 500 25.13 1.81 -28.79
C GLY A 500 24.67 0.64 -27.91
N ASP A 501 25.60 -0.01 -27.21
CA ASP A 501 25.26 -1.10 -26.28
C ASP A 501 25.41 -0.65 -24.81
N ASP A 502 25.68 0.64 -24.58
CA ASP A 502 25.97 1.23 -23.27
C ASP A 502 24.72 1.84 -22.61
N ASP A 503 23.61 1.99 -23.33
CA ASP A 503 22.31 2.52 -22.88
C ASP A 503 21.15 1.63 -23.33
N TYR A 504 20.29 1.20 -22.42
CA TYR A 504 19.12 0.35 -22.73
C TYR A 504 18.26 0.13 -21.49
N ALA A 505 16.97 -0.20 -21.70
CA ALA A 505 16.13 -0.71 -20.62
C ALA A 505 16.28 -2.23 -20.43
N VAL A 506 16.44 -2.69 -19.19
CA VAL A 506 16.25 -4.08 -18.76
C VAL A 506 14.79 -4.25 -18.33
N ILE A 507 14.02 -5.04 -19.06
CA ILE A 507 12.62 -5.33 -18.77
C ILE A 507 12.51 -6.69 -18.10
N LYS A 508 12.00 -6.73 -16.87
CA LYS A 508 11.83 -7.93 -16.06
C LYS A 508 10.36 -8.21 -15.78
N ASN A 509 10.06 -9.48 -15.54
CA ASN A 509 8.70 -9.99 -15.33
C ASN A 509 7.76 -9.64 -16.49
N PHE A 510 8.26 -9.64 -17.72
CA PHE A 510 7.41 -9.47 -18.89
C PHE A 510 6.66 -10.77 -19.20
N GLU A 511 5.34 -10.74 -19.15
CA GLU A 511 4.47 -11.90 -19.36
C GLU A 511 3.70 -11.85 -20.69
N SER A 512 3.10 -12.98 -21.06
CA SER A 512 2.29 -13.11 -22.27
C SER A 512 1.12 -12.13 -22.26
N GLY A 513 0.91 -11.42 -23.37
CA GLY A 513 -0.17 -10.43 -23.52
C GLY A 513 0.14 -9.05 -22.95
N GLU A 514 1.33 -8.83 -22.37
CA GLU A 514 1.82 -7.50 -21.99
C GLU A 514 2.30 -6.70 -23.19
N SER A 515 2.54 -5.40 -22.99
CA SER A 515 2.83 -4.48 -24.08
C SER A 515 4.13 -3.70 -23.89
N LEU A 516 4.94 -3.64 -24.95
CA LEU A 516 6.01 -2.68 -25.17
C LEU A 516 5.51 -1.64 -26.17
N SER A 517 5.35 -0.39 -25.73
CA SER A 517 5.03 0.72 -26.62
C SER A 517 6.32 1.28 -27.23
N MET A 518 6.35 1.33 -28.56
CA MET A 518 7.50 1.67 -29.37
C MET A 518 7.21 2.92 -30.20
N ALA A 519 8.21 3.77 -30.39
CA ALA A 519 8.14 4.93 -31.27
C ALA A 519 8.88 4.69 -32.60
N GLY A 520 8.44 5.34 -33.67
CA GLY A 520 8.94 5.12 -35.02
C GLY A 520 8.26 3.94 -35.72
N LYS A 521 8.97 3.28 -36.62
CA LYS A 521 8.40 2.25 -37.49
C LYS A 521 8.91 0.85 -37.15
N PRO A 522 8.07 -0.19 -37.22
CA PRO A 522 8.49 -1.56 -36.95
C PRO A 522 9.73 -2.01 -37.73
N GLU A 523 9.85 -1.65 -39.00
CA GLU A 523 10.98 -2.06 -39.84
C GLU A 523 12.34 -1.48 -39.44
N ASP A 524 12.36 -0.48 -38.56
CA ASP A 524 13.60 0.08 -38.01
C ASP A 524 14.11 -0.74 -36.79
N TYR A 525 13.33 -1.71 -36.30
CA TYR A 525 13.65 -2.52 -35.13
C TYR A 525 14.05 -3.95 -35.48
N ASN A 526 14.94 -4.51 -34.65
CA ASN A 526 15.34 -5.92 -34.69
C ASN A 526 15.11 -6.57 -33.32
N PHE A 527 14.53 -7.77 -33.33
CA PHE A 527 14.25 -8.57 -32.13
C PHE A 527 15.10 -9.84 -32.17
N GLU A 528 16.17 -9.89 -31.37
CA GLU A 528 17.12 -11.00 -31.36
C GLU A 528 16.93 -11.89 -30.13
N LYS A 529 16.65 -13.17 -30.35
CA LYS A 529 16.54 -14.17 -29.28
C LYS A 529 17.89 -14.48 -28.65
N THR A 530 17.92 -14.48 -27.32
CA THR A 530 19.07 -14.81 -26.48
C THR A 530 18.74 -16.02 -25.58
N GLU A 531 19.70 -16.43 -24.74
CA GLU A 531 19.48 -17.52 -23.76
C GLU A 531 18.47 -17.12 -22.66
N THR A 532 18.38 -15.84 -22.32
CA THR A 532 17.61 -15.33 -21.18
C THR A 532 16.38 -14.51 -21.58
N GLY A 533 16.17 -14.26 -22.87
CA GLY A 533 15.10 -13.39 -23.35
C GLY A 533 15.30 -12.87 -24.78
N ILE A 534 14.87 -11.64 -25.06
CA ILE A 534 14.97 -10.97 -26.36
C ILE A 534 15.70 -9.64 -26.22
N ASN A 535 16.73 -9.42 -27.05
CA ASN A 535 17.32 -8.10 -27.23
C ASN A 535 16.53 -7.33 -28.30
N VAL A 536 16.20 -6.08 -28.02
CA VAL A 536 15.51 -5.17 -28.93
C VAL A 536 16.48 -4.08 -29.36
N SER A 537 16.70 -3.93 -30.65
CA SER A 537 17.60 -2.92 -31.20
C SER A 537 16.89 -2.01 -32.19
N TYR A 538 17.15 -0.70 -32.14
CA TYR A 538 16.70 0.30 -33.09
C TYR A 538 17.84 0.69 -34.02
N LYS A 539 17.74 0.40 -35.32
CA LYS A 539 18.79 0.71 -36.32
C LYS A 539 20.21 0.25 -35.94
N GLY A 540 20.30 -0.83 -35.16
CA GLY A 540 21.55 -1.43 -34.68
C GLY A 540 22.04 -0.90 -33.33
N ASP A 541 21.31 0.02 -32.71
CA ASP A 541 21.49 0.52 -31.33
C ASP A 541 20.67 -0.35 -30.38
N LEU A 542 21.23 -0.87 -29.28
CA LEU A 542 20.50 -1.73 -28.34
C LEU A 542 19.62 -0.85 -27.45
N VAL A 543 18.30 -1.00 -27.49
CA VAL A 543 17.39 -0.14 -26.71
C VAL A 543 16.71 -0.86 -25.54
N ALA A 544 16.62 -2.20 -25.60
CA ALA A 544 16.10 -2.98 -24.48
C ALA A 544 16.57 -4.44 -24.45
N LYS A 545 16.55 -5.02 -23.25
CA LYS A 545 16.68 -6.46 -22.99
C LYS A 545 15.43 -6.93 -22.25
N VAL A 546 14.61 -7.75 -22.89
CA VAL A 546 13.36 -8.26 -22.31
C VAL A 546 13.56 -9.69 -21.83
N GLU A 547 13.56 -9.89 -20.51
CA GLU A 547 13.86 -11.16 -19.88
C GLU A 547 12.64 -12.09 -19.84
N GLY A 548 12.87 -13.40 -19.90
CA GLY A 548 11.84 -14.43 -19.65
C GLY A 548 10.87 -14.70 -20.80
N VAL A 549 11.03 -14.02 -21.94
CA VAL A 549 10.21 -14.23 -23.15
C VAL A 549 10.94 -15.00 -24.24
N GLU A 550 10.19 -15.82 -24.98
CA GLU A 550 10.74 -16.57 -26.12
C GLU A 550 10.58 -15.86 -27.47
N SER A 551 9.62 -14.94 -27.56
CA SER A 551 9.29 -14.18 -28.76
C SER A 551 8.69 -12.82 -28.39
N LEU A 552 8.91 -11.83 -29.26
CA LEU A 552 8.26 -10.53 -29.25
C LEU A 552 7.81 -10.22 -30.68
N GLN A 553 6.55 -9.82 -30.85
CA GLN A 553 5.95 -9.53 -32.16
C GLN A 553 5.17 -8.23 -32.10
N VAL A 554 5.10 -7.51 -33.22
CA VAL A 554 4.25 -6.33 -33.35
C VAL A 554 2.80 -6.76 -33.22
N SER A 555 2.10 -6.28 -32.20
CA SER A 555 0.70 -6.61 -31.92
C SER A 555 -0.28 -5.55 -32.40
N SER A 556 0.14 -4.29 -32.51
CA SER A 556 -0.69 -3.22 -33.10
C SER A 556 0.13 -2.04 -33.59
N VAL A 557 -0.38 -1.31 -34.58
CA VAL A 557 0.14 0.00 -35.01
C VAL A 557 -0.86 1.07 -34.64
N ILE A 558 -0.52 1.90 -33.67
CA ILE A 558 -1.41 2.95 -33.14
C ILE A 558 -1.42 4.17 -34.06
N SER A 559 -0.27 4.48 -34.67
CA SER A 559 -0.10 5.57 -35.63
C SER A 559 1.11 5.27 -36.52
N PRO A 560 1.36 6.06 -37.61
CA PRO A 560 2.53 5.85 -38.47
C PRO A 560 3.88 5.85 -37.75
N ASP A 561 3.94 6.45 -36.56
CA ASP A 561 5.16 6.61 -35.77
C ASP A 561 5.03 6.02 -34.34
N VAL A 562 4.00 5.19 -34.06
CA VAL A 562 3.85 4.47 -32.78
C VAL A 562 3.24 3.09 -33.00
N PHE A 563 3.85 2.06 -32.45
CA PHE A 563 3.36 0.69 -32.48
C PHE A 563 3.56 0.00 -31.13
N VAL A 564 2.95 -1.18 -30.97
CA VAL A 564 3.02 -1.99 -29.77
C VAL A 564 3.57 -3.36 -30.12
N VAL A 565 4.41 -3.89 -29.23
CA VAL A 565 5.00 -5.22 -29.30
C VAL A 565 4.53 -6.03 -28.08
N SER A 566 4.23 -7.30 -28.28
CA SER A 566 3.78 -8.21 -27.23
C SER A 566 4.45 -9.59 -27.33
N SER A 567 4.44 -10.36 -26.25
CA SER A 567 4.89 -11.77 -26.25
C SER A 567 3.69 -12.71 -26.30
N TYR A 568 3.80 -13.75 -27.12
CA TYR A 568 2.83 -14.86 -27.22
C TYR A 568 3.60 -16.19 -27.21
N PRO A 569 3.54 -16.98 -26.12
CA PRO A 569 4.27 -18.23 -25.99
C PRO A 569 3.70 -19.30 -26.93
N GLY A 570 4.58 -20.08 -27.56
CA GLY A 570 4.20 -21.24 -28.39
C GLY A 570 3.73 -20.93 -29.81
N VAL A 571 3.78 -19.66 -30.22
CA VAL A 571 3.34 -19.24 -31.56
C VAL A 571 4.53 -19.28 -32.53
N GLU A 572 4.52 -20.25 -33.44
CA GLU A 572 5.49 -20.34 -34.52
C GLU A 572 5.10 -19.38 -35.66
N ASN A 573 6.10 -18.68 -36.21
CA ASN A 573 5.94 -17.62 -37.21
C ASN A 573 5.99 -18.24 -38.61
N PHE A 574 4.89 -18.22 -39.36
CA PHE A 574 4.78 -18.93 -40.63
C PHE A 574 4.16 -18.10 -41.76
N ASN A 575 4.94 -17.85 -42.81
CA ASN A 575 4.49 -17.08 -43.99
C ASN A 575 3.57 -17.89 -44.94
N GLU A 576 3.47 -19.21 -44.81
CA GLU A 576 2.59 -20.09 -45.59
C GLU A 576 2.50 -21.46 -44.92
N ASP A 577 1.32 -21.83 -44.39
CA ASP A 577 1.19 -23.09 -43.66
C ASP A 577 -0.17 -23.80 -43.81
N VAL A 578 -0.14 -25.09 -43.46
CA VAL A 578 -1.20 -26.08 -43.67
C VAL A 578 -1.53 -26.77 -42.34
N PHE A 579 -2.77 -26.64 -41.84
CA PHE A 579 -3.11 -26.93 -40.43
C PHE A 579 -4.20 -27.98 -40.24
N GLY A 580 -4.13 -28.68 -39.11
CA GLY A 580 -4.99 -29.80 -38.76
C GLY A 580 -6.15 -29.40 -37.86
N SER A 581 -6.00 -29.61 -36.54
CA SER A 581 -7.05 -29.34 -35.57
C SER A 581 -6.54 -28.81 -34.23
N GLY A 582 -7.19 -27.77 -33.71
CA GLY A 582 -6.89 -27.21 -32.39
C GLY A 582 -5.66 -26.30 -32.33
N ASP A 583 -5.21 -25.77 -33.48
CA ASP A 583 -3.99 -24.96 -33.59
C ASP A 583 -4.28 -23.47 -33.31
N GLU A 584 -3.37 -22.77 -32.63
CA GLU A 584 -3.39 -21.30 -32.48
C GLU A 584 -2.25 -20.68 -33.29
N LEU A 585 -2.58 -19.75 -34.18
CA LEU A 585 -1.73 -19.38 -35.32
C LEU A 585 -1.69 -17.87 -35.51
N LEU A 586 -0.49 -17.32 -35.68
CA LEU A 586 -0.24 -15.89 -35.87
C LEU A 586 0.66 -15.67 -37.09
N GLY A 587 0.21 -14.87 -38.06
CA GLY A 587 1.00 -14.49 -39.24
C GLY A 587 2.07 -13.45 -38.90
N GLY A 588 1.73 -12.51 -38.03
CA GLY A 588 2.68 -11.50 -37.56
C GLY A 588 2.69 -10.30 -38.50
N ALA A 589 3.84 -9.90 -39.04
CA ALA A 589 3.92 -8.83 -40.02
C ALA A 589 4.31 -9.37 -41.39
N GLY A 590 3.51 -9.10 -42.42
CA GLY A 590 3.67 -9.69 -43.74
C GLY A 590 2.32 -9.93 -44.40
N ASN A 591 2.33 -10.48 -45.62
CA ASN A 591 1.08 -10.97 -46.23
C ASN A 591 1.09 -12.49 -46.09
N ASP A 592 0.36 -12.99 -45.11
CA ASP A 592 0.41 -14.37 -44.66
C ASP A 592 -0.73 -15.19 -45.24
N ARG A 593 -0.52 -16.51 -45.29
CA ARG A 593 -1.48 -17.45 -45.89
C ARG A 593 -1.69 -18.66 -44.99
N PHE A 594 -2.89 -18.76 -44.46
CA PHE A 594 -3.32 -19.85 -43.59
C PHE A 594 -4.19 -20.83 -44.37
N PHE A 595 -3.83 -22.12 -44.40
CA PHE A 595 -4.63 -23.15 -45.05
C PHE A 595 -5.19 -24.16 -44.03
N VAL A 596 -6.50 -24.10 -43.78
CA VAL A 596 -7.20 -25.06 -42.92
C VAL A 596 -7.46 -26.37 -43.70
N GLN A 597 -7.09 -27.51 -43.10
CA GLN A 597 -7.42 -28.87 -43.59
C GLN A 597 -8.52 -29.55 -42.75
N THR A 598 -8.69 -30.87 -42.90
CA THR A 598 -9.50 -31.72 -42.00
C THR A 598 -9.14 -31.52 -40.53
N GLY A 599 -10.16 -31.38 -39.68
CA GLY A 599 -10.02 -31.12 -38.26
C GLY A 599 -10.75 -29.85 -37.85
N GLY A 600 -10.14 -28.69 -38.08
CA GLY A 600 -10.71 -27.39 -37.68
C GLY A 600 -10.51 -27.09 -36.19
N ASP A 601 -11.33 -26.25 -35.57
CA ASP A 601 -11.10 -25.75 -34.19
C ASP A 601 -9.81 -24.93 -34.04
N ASN A 602 -9.36 -24.28 -35.12
CA ASN A 602 -8.15 -23.46 -35.10
C ASN A 602 -8.47 -22.00 -34.74
N THR A 603 -7.55 -21.33 -34.06
CA THR A 603 -7.59 -19.88 -33.81
C THR A 603 -6.55 -19.19 -34.70
N LEU A 604 -7.01 -18.39 -35.67
CA LEU A 604 -6.19 -17.76 -36.69
C LEU A 604 -6.12 -16.25 -36.45
N ILE A 605 -4.90 -15.73 -36.42
CA ILE A 605 -4.59 -14.31 -36.23
C ILE A 605 -3.67 -13.91 -37.39
N GLY A 606 -4.12 -13.05 -38.28
CA GLY A 606 -3.34 -12.59 -39.44
C GLY A 606 -2.18 -11.73 -39.02
N GLY A 607 -2.46 -10.73 -38.18
CA GLY A 607 -1.54 -9.68 -37.84
C GLY A 607 -1.59 -8.54 -38.87
N MET A 608 -0.44 -8.01 -39.22
CA MET A 608 -0.30 -6.88 -40.13
C MET A 608 -0.01 -7.33 -41.56
N GLY A 609 -0.92 -7.01 -42.46
CA GLY A 609 -0.74 -7.06 -43.91
C GLY A 609 -1.94 -7.71 -44.58
N ALA A 610 -1.85 -7.94 -45.89
CA ALA A 610 -2.96 -8.48 -46.67
C ALA A 610 -2.99 -10.01 -46.57
N ASP A 611 -3.63 -10.50 -45.53
CA ASP A 611 -3.62 -11.91 -45.14
C ASP A 611 -4.72 -12.72 -45.84
N GLN A 612 -4.47 -14.02 -45.97
CA GLN A 612 -5.42 -14.94 -46.59
C GLN A 612 -5.72 -16.11 -45.67
N PHE A 613 -6.97 -16.19 -45.24
CA PHE A 613 -7.48 -17.28 -44.41
C PHE A 613 -8.28 -18.25 -45.28
N TRP A 614 -7.65 -19.35 -45.70
CA TRP A 614 -8.31 -20.40 -46.47
C TRP A 614 -9.06 -21.35 -45.52
N ILE A 615 -10.26 -20.91 -45.13
CA ILE A 615 -11.14 -21.53 -44.12
C ILE A 615 -11.73 -22.89 -44.53
N ALA A 616 -11.61 -23.25 -45.81
CA ALA A 616 -11.91 -24.59 -46.28
C ALA A 616 -11.15 -24.89 -47.59
N SER A 617 -10.45 -26.03 -47.63
CA SER A 617 -9.65 -26.46 -48.77
C SER A 617 -9.93 -27.92 -49.11
N SER A 618 -10.58 -28.17 -50.25
CA SER A 618 -10.98 -29.50 -50.76
C SER A 618 -12.06 -30.24 -49.94
N GLU A 619 -12.17 -29.95 -48.65
CA GLU A 619 -13.13 -30.52 -47.71
C GLU A 619 -13.57 -29.48 -46.67
N ASN A 620 -14.70 -29.71 -46.01
CA ASN A 620 -15.14 -28.87 -44.89
C ASN A 620 -14.39 -29.26 -43.61
N PRO A 621 -14.06 -28.31 -42.73
CA PRO A 621 -13.51 -28.64 -41.41
C PRO A 621 -14.54 -29.41 -40.56
N GLU A 622 -14.06 -30.24 -39.61
CA GLU A 622 -14.95 -30.99 -38.70
C GLU A 622 -15.49 -30.09 -37.57
N PHE A 623 -14.68 -29.11 -37.16
CA PHE A 623 -15.01 -28.10 -36.17
C PHE A 623 -14.80 -26.69 -36.74
N VAL A 624 -15.61 -25.73 -36.31
CA VAL A 624 -15.53 -24.35 -36.78
C VAL A 624 -14.20 -23.70 -36.36
N ASN A 625 -13.58 -22.94 -37.25
CA ASN A 625 -12.38 -22.16 -36.92
C ASN A 625 -12.76 -20.77 -36.41
N THR A 626 -11.85 -20.11 -35.69
CA THR A 626 -12.01 -18.73 -35.24
C THR A 626 -10.95 -17.86 -35.91
N ILE A 627 -11.37 -16.77 -36.55
CA ILE A 627 -10.46 -15.73 -37.06
C ILE A 627 -10.62 -14.50 -36.17
N VAL A 628 -9.51 -14.06 -35.58
CA VAL A 628 -9.51 -13.11 -34.46
C VAL A 628 -9.48 -11.66 -34.94
N ASP A 629 -8.75 -11.35 -36.01
CA ASP A 629 -8.37 -9.98 -36.40
C ASP A 629 -8.59 -9.65 -37.89
N PHE A 630 -9.53 -10.32 -38.55
CA PHE A 630 -9.85 -10.11 -39.97
C PHE A 630 -10.12 -8.63 -40.31
N THR A 631 -9.32 -8.07 -41.21
CA THR A 631 -9.39 -6.67 -41.64
C THR A 631 -10.15 -6.51 -42.96
N LEU A 632 -11.33 -5.88 -42.90
CA LEU A 632 -12.17 -5.63 -44.07
C LEU A 632 -11.47 -4.76 -45.12
N GLY A 633 -11.38 -5.27 -46.35
CA GLY A 633 -10.80 -4.55 -47.49
C GLY A 633 -9.28 -4.72 -47.63
N GLU A 634 -8.66 -5.47 -46.72
CA GLU A 634 -7.25 -5.85 -46.74
C GLU A 634 -7.11 -7.38 -46.84
N ASP A 635 -7.77 -8.11 -45.93
CA ASP A 635 -7.70 -9.56 -45.85
C ASP A 635 -8.74 -10.26 -46.74
N VAL A 636 -8.46 -11.54 -47.03
CA VAL A 636 -9.32 -12.37 -47.89
C VAL A 636 -9.61 -13.73 -47.25
N LEU A 637 -10.88 -14.14 -47.32
CA LEU A 637 -11.35 -15.47 -46.93
C LEU A 637 -11.34 -16.40 -48.15
N GLY A 638 -10.52 -17.43 -48.12
CA GLY A 638 -10.39 -18.42 -49.17
C GLY A 638 -11.29 -19.64 -48.97
N ILE A 639 -12.01 -20.06 -50.01
CA ILE A 639 -12.69 -21.35 -50.07
C ILE A 639 -12.30 -22.04 -51.38
N ALA A 640 -11.56 -23.14 -51.29
CA ALA A 640 -11.03 -23.86 -52.44
C ALA A 640 -11.62 -25.28 -52.55
N GLY A 641 -11.91 -25.74 -53.77
CA GLY A 641 -12.20 -27.15 -54.05
C GLY A 641 -13.57 -27.69 -53.60
N LEU A 642 -14.42 -26.85 -53.01
CA LEU A 642 -15.77 -27.22 -52.56
C LEU A 642 -16.90 -26.85 -53.53
N GLY A 643 -16.59 -26.08 -54.59
CA GLY A 643 -17.59 -25.54 -55.51
C GLY A 643 -18.52 -24.51 -54.86
N ALA A 644 -18.11 -23.91 -53.75
CA ALA A 644 -18.81 -22.79 -53.14
C ALA A 644 -18.67 -21.53 -54.00
N SER A 645 -19.71 -20.70 -53.96
CA SER A 645 -19.67 -19.29 -54.35
C SER A 645 -20.27 -18.45 -53.23
N PHE A 646 -20.07 -17.14 -53.30
CA PHE A 646 -20.61 -16.23 -52.28
C PHE A 646 -22.12 -16.39 -52.09
N GLU A 647 -22.88 -16.59 -53.17
CA GLU A 647 -24.33 -16.77 -53.13
C GLU A 647 -24.78 -18.09 -52.47
N THR A 648 -23.87 -19.05 -52.33
CA THR A 648 -24.14 -20.34 -51.69
C THR A 648 -23.73 -20.38 -50.22
N LEU A 649 -23.01 -19.35 -49.75
CA LEU A 649 -22.66 -19.23 -48.34
C LEU A 649 -23.86 -18.76 -47.51
N THR A 650 -23.90 -19.22 -46.27
CA THR A 650 -24.79 -18.70 -45.23
C THR A 650 -23.95 -17.89 -44.26
N LEU A 651 -24.24 -16.59 -44.17
CA LEU A 651 -23.61 -15.67 -43.23
C LEU A 651 -24.62 -15.38 -42.11
N THR A 652 -24.30 -15.76 -40.88
CA THR A 652 -25.19 -15.61 -39.73
C THR A 652 -24.52 -14.72 -38.69
N GLN A 653 -25.19 -13.62 -38.31
CA GLN A 653 -24.73 -12.79 -37.20
C GLN A 653 -24.92 -13.55 -35.88
N GLN A 654 -23.88 -13.58 -35.06
CA GLN A 654 -23.87 -14.13 -33.71
C GLN A 654 -23.27 -13.07 -32.77
N GLU A 655 -24.13 -12.31 -32.09
CA GLU A 655 -23.70 -11.17 -31.26
C GLU A 655 -22.84 -10.19 -32.07
N ASP A 656 -21.58 -9.98 -31.69
CA ASP A 656 -20.63 -9.11 -32.39
C ASP A 656 -19.83 -9.83 -33.49
N ASN A 657 -20.04 -11.14 -33.67
CA ASN A 657 -19.28 -12.01 -34.57
C ASN A 657 -20.12 -12.48 -35.78
N THR A 658 -19.45 -12.94 -36.84
CA THR A 658 -20.12 -13.55 -38.00
C THR A 658 -19.73 -15.01 -38.17
N LEU A 659 -20.72 -15.90 -38.18
CA LEU A 659 -20.55 -17.30 -38.57
C LEU A 659 -20.71 -17.47 -40.09
N ILE A 660 -19.74 -18.13 -40.71
CA ILE A 660 -19.74 -18.48 -42.14
C ILE A 660 -19.96 -19.98 -42.27
N ALA A 661 -20.97 -20.36 -43.05
CA ALA A 661 -21.30 -21.76 -43.30
C ALA A 661 -21.54 -22.05 -44.78
N PHE A 662 -21.25 -23.30 -45.20
CA PHE A 662 -21.54 -23.81 -46.53
C PHE A 662 -22.17 -25.21 -46.44
N ASN A 663 -23.30 -25.42 -47.15
CA ASN A 663 -24.05 -26.69 -47.12
C ASN A 663 -24.33 -27.22 -45.68
N ASN A 664 -24.70 -26.32 -44.77
CA ASN A 664 -24.93 -26.58 -43.34
C ASN A 664 -23.69 -27.04 -42.53
N ASN A 665 -22.48 -26.86 -43.07
CA ASN A 665 -21.23 -27.03 -42.31
C ASN A 665 -20.68 -25.66 -41.94
N GLU A 666 -20.34 -25.49 -40.67
CA GLU A 666 -19.73 -24.29 -40.13
C GLU A 666 -18.24 -24.27 -40.51
N LEU A 667 -17.79 -23.19 -41.16
CA LEU A 667 -16.42 -23.08 -41.67
C LEU A 667 -15.55 -22.25 -40.74
N ALA A 668 -16.02 -21.03 -40.44
CA ALA A 668 -15.31 -20.09 -39.58
C ALA A 668 -16.24 -19.09 -38.89
N ILE A 669 -15.82 -18.61 -37.72
CA ILE A 669 -16.35 -17.45 -37.02
C ILE A 669 -15.35 -16.31 -37.20
N LEU A 670 -15.83 -15.14 -37.61
CA LEU A 670 -15.06 -13.90 -37.63
C LEU A 670 -15.39 -13.07 -36.39
N ASN A 671 -14.39 -12.82 -35.55
CA ASN A 671 -14.58 -12.00 -34.36
C ASN A 671 -14.75 -10.52 -34.70
N GLY A 672 -15.75 -9.87 -34.11
CA GLY A 672 -15.97 -8.42 -34.27
C GLY A 672 -16.45 -7.96 -35.64
N ILE A 673 -16.73 -8.88 -36.58
CA ILE A 673 -17.19 -8.56 -37.93
C ILE A 673 -18.70 -8.71 -38.03
N GLN A 674 -19.35 -7.70 -38.60
CA GLN A 674 -20.79 -7.69 -38.88
C GLN A 674 -21.08 -8.40 -40.20
N ALA A 675 -22.04 -9.33 -40.22
CA ALA A 675 -22.35 -10.14 -41.40
C ALA A 675 -22.79 -9.26 -42.59
N SER A 676 -23.41 -8.11 -42.31
CA SER A 676 -23.82 -7.14 -43.33
C SER A 676 -22.66 -6.35 -43.97
N SER A 677 -21.45 -6.36 -43.39
CA SER A 677 -20.28 -5.69 -43.97
C SER A 677 -19.49 -6.59 -44.92
N LEU A 678 -19.78 -7.90 -44.94
CA LEU A 678 -19.14 -8.83 -45.86
C LEU A 678 -19.79 -8.78 -47.25
N SER A 679 -18.94 -8.79 -48.27
CA SER A 679 -19.33 -8.82 -49.68
C SER A 679 -18.46 -9.79 -50.45
N THR A 680 -18.74 -9.97 -51.75
CA THR A 680 -17.91 -10.82 -52.63
C THR A 680 -16.44 -10.40 -52.68
N GLU A 681 -16.10 -9.15 -52.36
CA GLU A 681 -14.73 -8.64 -52.39
C GLU A 681 -13.87 -9.20 -51.24
N ASN A 682 -14.50 -9.70 -50.18
CA ASN A 682 -13.81 -10.29 -49.03
C ASN A 682 -13.48 -11.78 -49.21
N PHE A 683 -13.88 -12.39 -50.33
CA PHE A 683 -13.77 -13.83 -50.56
C PHE A 683 -13.01 -14.16 -51.85
N ALA A 684 -12.20 -15.20 -51.78
CA ALA A 684 -11.60 -15.87 -52.94
C ALA A 684 -12.16 -17.29 -53.06
N PHE A 685 -12.66 -17.64 -54.25
CA PHE A 685 -13.16 -18.98 -54.56
C PHE A 685 -12.29 -19.61 -55.65
N VAL A 686 -11.81 -20.84 -55.42
CA VAL A 686 -10.92 -21.57 -56.35
C VAL A 686 -11.41 -22.97 -56.65
#